data_AF-A0A1C3IK29-F1
#
_entry.id   AF-A0A1C3IK29-F1
#
_cell.length_a   1.000
_cell.length_b   1.000
_cell.length_c   1.000
_cell.angle_alpha   90.00
_cell.angle_beta   90.00
_cell.angle_gamma   90.00
#
_symmetry.space_group_name_H-M   'P 1'
#
loop_
_entity.id
_entity.type
_entity.pdbx_description
1 polymer ?
#
loop_
_entity_poly.entity_id
_entity_poly.type
_entity_poly.pdbx_seq_one_letter_code
_entity_poly.pdbx_strand_id
1 'polypeptide(L)'
;MTKVPKSSELLDHLPPVYFPNETNIVDDLFLPVAKTSFSFDCLSGYFSSKALSELAEPLAYLFEKPSTYGRFIISPNLSEEDKNALLEAYSCDESILHYLVDENNLDKDAISKHTLEVMKYLISKKRLDIRIVLMKKGMMHAKIWLFNTSCGKVAIHGSGNATKSGLMTNFEQLIFSRAWDSNSNNIIIDSYQLRFLDFWDDRRNDSYTLKLNDKTVSKMFHSTKISDTSNDNFNKLLDDLKAHIEGEYNMKKLTIPKWLNYRTGEYKHQGEAIDAWLANNNEGILSIATGGGKTLTSLAAASLALSKEGKALIVITVPTKPLISQWAKDVTGFGLIPLETTGLSSRSIIKEIKSIKRELRYSDEHKVVILTHSALKNADISQELGKFQCLKMLIADEAHNLGSSGFLSNLPTFFDLRLALSATIERQYDEAGTLELKNFFGEVVYDFPVEKAIGKCLVPFKYFVHKVYLDNDEVEKWIELSQKIRRLYGFGDSNSEEKADLLAIRRRAISENASEKISSFHNLFKVQKQKEYTLVFCTDKDKDQLISINQVLRSENVRYRQVTSAETCDKKLTSQIIDDFSNKELQVLTSKRVLDEGFNIPPIQTAYIVSSNGVERQWLQRLGRVLRKSEQTGKTEAIIHDFIVIPPNIEQDKSLRTLINNELKRVIRFSELSKNGSGDNGSLKIIQELTDLLE
;
A
#
# COMPACT_ATOMS: atom_id res chain seq x y z
N MET A 1 -40.30 3.66 48.59
CA MET A 1 -39.47 4.05 47.42
C MET A 1 -38.05 3.56 47.65
N THR A 2 -37.81 2.29 47.34
CA THR A 2 -36.48 1.68 47.35
C THR A 2 -35.65 2.30 46.23
N LYS A 3 -34.56 2.99 46.61
CA LYS A 3 -33.58 3.54 45.66
C LYS A 3 -32.98 2.40 44.85
N VAL A 4 -33.20 2.40 43.53
CA VAL A 4 -32.46 1.56 42.59
C VAL A 4 -30.99 1.95 42.70
N PRO A 5 -30.05 1.03 42.99
CA PRO A 5 -28.63 1.34 43.05
C PRO A 5 -28.14 1.90 41.71
N LYS A 6 -27.11 2.76 41.72
CA LYS A 6 -26.44 3.15 40.46
C LYS A 6 -25.84 1.87 39.85
N SER A 7 -25.96 1.69 38.53
CA SER A 7 -25.60 0.43 37.86
C SER A 7 -24.12 0.01 38.04
N SER A 8 -23.22 0.93 38.39
CA SER A 8 -21.83 0.62 38.75
C SER A 8 -21.69 -0.05 40.11
N GLU A 9 -22.49 0.34 41.12
CA GLU A 9 -22.43 -0.23 42.48
C GLU A 9 -22.71 -1.74 42.48
N LEU A 10 -23.56 -2.21 41.56
CA LEU A 10 -23.87 -3.63 41.39
C LEU A 10 -22.67 -4.48 40.94
N LEU A 11 -21.74 -3.93 40.16
CA LEU A 11 -20.57 -4.66 39.64
C LEU A 11 -19.29 -4.39 40.43
N ASP A 12 -19.21 -3.27 41.15
CA ASP A 12 -18.03 -2.90 41.95
C ASP A 12 -17.86 -3.82 43.17
N HIS A 13 -18.94 -4.38 43.70
CA HIS A 13 -18.91 -5.30 44.84
C HIS A 13 -18.53 -6.75 44.50
N LEU A 14 -18.44 -7.08 43.21
CA LEU A 14 -18.08 -8.43 42.76
C LEU A 14 -16.58 -8.71 42.95
N PRO A 15 -16.18 -9.87 43.51
CA PRO A 15 -14.77 -10.23 43.60
C PRO A 15 -14.15 -10.40 42.20
N PRO A 16 -12.82 -10.18 42.06
CA PRO A 16 -12.13 -10.29 40.77
C PRO A 16 -11.79 -11.73 40.37
N VAL A 17 -11.89 -12.69 41.30
CA VAL A 17 -11.53 -14.09 41.08
C VAL A 17 -12.64 -14.97 41.65
N TYR A 18 -13.07 -15.94 40.85
CA TYR A 18 -14.06 -16.95 41.22
C TYR A 18 -13.51 -18.34 40.97
N PHE A 19 -13.88 -19.25 41.88
CA PHE A 19 -13.65 -20.67 41.75
C PHE A 19 -15.02 -21.34 41.58
N PRO A 20 -15.34 -21.85 40.37
CA PRO A 20 -16.65 -22.46 40.09
C PRO A 20 -17.01 -23.64 41.01
N ASN A 21 -16.01 -24.31 41.59
CA ASN A 21 -16.22 -25.40 42.55
C ASN A 21 -16.62 -24.91 43.96
N GLU A 22 -16.47 -23.61 44.25
CA GLU A 22 -16.68 -23.03 45.58
C GLU A 22 -17.86 -22.06 45.62
N THR A 23 -18.29 -21.54 44.46
CA THR A 23 -19.30 -20.47 44.35
C THR A 23 -20.25 -20.73 43.19
N ASN A 24 -21.50 -20.29 43.30
CA ASN A 24 -22.44 -20.42 42.18
C ASN A 24 -22.21 -19.28 41.20
N ILE A 25 -21.27 -19.48 40.27
CA ILE A 25 -20.89 -18.48 39.27
C ILE A 25 -22.07 -17.97 38.41
N VAL A 26 -23.16 -18.74 38.28
CA VAL A 26 -24.35 -18.31 37.55
C VAL A 26 -25.02 -17.16 38.30
N ASP A 27 -25.29 -17.33 39.59
CA ASP A 27 -25.99 -16.36 40.43
C ASP A 27 -25.05 -15.24 40.91
N ASP A 28 -23.81 -15.58 41.23
CA ASP A 28 -22.85 -14.69 41.89
C ASP A 28 -22.06 -13.82 40.89
N LEU A 29 -21.94 -14.24 39.62
CA LEU A 29 -21.15 -13.52 38.61
C LEU A 29 -21.94 -13.22 37.33
N PHE A 30 -22.43 -14.25 36.62
CA PHE A 30 -23.03 -14.06 35.30
C PHE A 30 -24.37 -13.31 35.36
N LEU A 31 -25.22 -13.58 36.35
CA LEU A 31 -26.52 -12.92 36.50
C LEU A 31 -26.39 -11.41 36.82
N PRO A 32 -25.56 -10.96 37.78
CA PRO A 32 -25.29 -9.53 38.00
C PRO A 32 -24.74 -8.81 36.75
N VAL A 33 -23.82 -9.46 36.02
CA VAL A 33 -23.25 -8.90 34.79
C VAL A 33 -24.30 -8.83 33.68
N ALA A 34 -25.10 -9.88 33.49
CA ALA A 34 -26.17 -9.89 32.50
C ALA A 34 -27.19 -8.78 32.74
N LYS A 35 -27.52 -8.47 34.01
CA LYS A 35 -28.49 -7.42 34.36
C LYS A 35 -28.13 -6.04 33.85
N THR A 36 -26.84 -5.74 33.79
CA THR A 36 -26.31 -4.44 33.41
C THR A 36 -25.79 -4.40 31.97
N SER A 37 -25.82 -5.53 31.27
CA SER A 37 -25.29 -5.71 29.92
C SER A 37 -26.31 -5.42 28.82
N PHE A 38 -25.81 -5.08 27.62
CA PHE A 38 -26.60 -4.88 26.41
C PHE A 38 -26.06 -5.64 25.19
N SER A 39 -24.84 -6.18 25.27
CA SER A 39 -24.33 -7.11 24.28
C SER A 39 -23.24 -7.99 24.88
N PHE A 40 -22.98 -9.13 24.27
CA PHE A 40 -21.83 -9.96 24.63
C PHE A 40 -21.12 -10.55 23.41
N ASP A 41 -19.82 -10.73 23.57
CA ASP A 41 -18.94 -11.45 22.66
C ASP A 41 -18.29 -12.61 23.43
N CYS A 42 -18.47 -13.84 22.96
CA CYS A 42 -17.91 -15.02 23.60
C CYS A 42 -16.97 -15.76 22.64
N LEU A 43 -15.72 -15.93 23.06
CA LEU A 43 -14.72 -16.76 22.40
C LEU A 43 -14.60 -18.07 23.18
N SER A 44 -15.05 -19.18 22.61
CA SER A 44 -15.02 -20.49 23.29
C SER A 44 -14.39 -21.59 22.45
N GLY A 45 -13.33 -22.20 23.00
CA GLY A 45 -12.63 -23.33 22.39
C GLY A 45 -13.39 -24.66 22.39
N TYR A 46 -14.41 -24.78 23.24
CA TYR A 46 -15.36 -25.90 23.27
C TYR A 46 -16.75 -25.33 23.49
N PHE A 47 -17.71 -25.69 22.64
CA PHE A 47 -19.08 -25.21 22.74
C PHE A 47 -20.04 -26.40 22.91
N SER A 48 -21.01 -26.23 23.80
CA SER A 48 -22.13 -27.16 23.96
C SER A 48 -23.38 -26.37 24.30
N SER A 49 -24.53 -26.70 23.70
CA SER A 49 -25.82 -26.10 24.10
C SER A 49 -26.14 -26.29 25.58
N LYS A 50 -25.60 -27.33 26.23
CA LYS A 50 -25.74 -27.53 27.68
C LYS A 50 -25.15 -26.37 28.50
N ALA A 51 -24.09 -25.71 28.02
CA ALA A 51 -23.55 -24.52 28.68
C ALA A 51 -24.50 -23.31 28.56
N LEU A 52 -25.25 -23.20 27.46
CA LEU A 52 -26.31 -22.18 27.32
C LEU A 52 -27.50 -22.49 28.24
N SER A 53 -27.86 -23.76 28.43
CA SER A 53 -28.88 -24.18 29.39
C SER A 53 -28.48 -23.87 30.84
N GLU A 54 -27.20 -23.99 31.17
CA GLU A 54 -26.69 -23.65 32.51
C GLU A 54 -26.69 -22.13 32.75
N LEU A 55 -26.45 -21.35 31.70
CA LEU A 55 -26.56 -19.88 31.70
C LEU A 55 -27.95 -19.38 31.32
N ALA A 56 -28.97 -20.24 31.36
CA ALA A 56 -30.33 -19.91 30.90
C ALA A 56 -30.91 -18.67 31.60
N GLU A 57 -30.72 -18.57 32.91
CA GLU A 57 -31.24 -17.45 33.70
C GLU A 57 -30.54 -16.11 33.40
N PRO A 58 -29.19 -16.01 33.38
CA PRO A 58 -28.51 -14.81 32.90
C PRO A 58 -28.88 -14.43 31.46
N LEU A 59 -28.96 -15.40 30.55
CA LEU A 59 -29.28 -15.15 29.13
C LEU A 59 -30.72 -14.69 28.95
N ALA A 60 -31.68 -15.24 29.70
CA ALA A 60 -33.08 -14.80 29.71
C ALA A 60 -33.18 -13.31 30.04
N TYR A 61 -32.50 -12.89 31.12
CA TYR A 61 -32.47 -11.49 31.50
C TYR A 61 -31.79 -10.61 30.45
N LEU A 62 -30.70 -11.08 29.85
CA LEU A 62 -29.98 -10.33 28.83
C LEU A 62 -30.83 -10.10 27.56
N PHE A 63 -31.55 -11.14 27.13
CA PHE A 63 -32.41 -11.12 25.95
C PHE A 63 -33.84 -10.65 26.21
N GLU A 64 -34.19 -10.27 27.44
CA GLU A 64 -35.44 -9.54 27.75
C GLU A 64 -35.50 -8.22 26.95
N LYS A 65 -34.36 -7.54 26.80
CA LYS A 65 -34.27 -6.30 26.02
C LYS A 65 -34.19 -6.60 24.51
N PRO A 66 -35.14 -6.13 23.67
CA PRO A 66 -35.17 -6.45 22.25
C PRO A 66 -33.91 -6.04 21.46
N SER A 67 -33.22 -4.98 21.90
CA SER A 67 -32.01 -4.44 21.27
C SER A 67 -30.72 -5.21 21.58
N THR A 68 -30.77 -6.17 22.51
CA THR A 68 -29.59 -6.97 22.88
C THR A 68 -29.20 -7.89 21.74
N TYR A 69 -27.89 -7.93 21.44
CA TYR A 69 -27.29 -8.91 20.53
C TYR A 69 -26.11 -9.66 21.18
N GLY A 70 -25.91 -10.91 20.76
CA GLY A 70 -24.83 -11.77 21.20
C GLY A 70 -24.02 -12.33 20.04
N ARG A 71 -22.71 -12.54 20.24
CA ARG A 71 -21.83 -13.14 19.23
C ARG A 71 -21.00 -14.27 19.83
N PHE A 72 -21.00 -15.44 19.19
CA PHE A 72 -20.14 -16.56 19.57
C PHE A 72 -19.12 -16.89 18.48
N ILE A 73 -17.87 -17.07 18.91
CA ILE A 73 -16.82 -17.69 18.10
C ILE A 73 -16.49 -19.03 18.74
N ILE A 74 -16.71 -20.11 17.99
CA ILE A 74 -16.58 -21.48 18.51
C ILE A 74 -15.61 -22.31 17.68
N SER A 75 -14.97 -23.27 18.32
CA SER A 75 -14.24 -24.35 17.63
C SER A 75 -15.22 -25.35 16.98
N PRO A 76 -14.79 -26.11 15.95
CA PRO A 76 -15.66 -27.03 15.23
C PRO A 76 -16.12 -28.26 16.02
N ASN A 77 -15.61 -28.47 17.23
CA ASN A 77 -15.88 -29.68 18.01
C ASN A 77 -17.26 -29.61 18.69
N LEU A 78 -18.31 -29.99 17.95
CA LEU A 78 -19.73 -29.92 18.35
C LEU A 78 -20.35 -31.31 18.49
N SER A 79 -21.35 -31.44 19.36
CA SER A 79 -22.19 -32.63 19.44
C SER A 79 -23.13 -32.74 18.23
N GLU A 80 -23.61 -33.95 17.89
CA GLU A 80 -24.56 -34.15 16.78
C GLU A 80 -25.88 -33.37 16.96
N GLU A 81 -26.33 -33.26 18.22
CA GLU A 81 -27.51 -32.48 18.61
C GLU A 81 -27.31 -30.99 18.32
N ASP A 82 -26.14 -30.43 18.69
CA ASP A 82 -25.79 -29.03 18.45
C ASP A 82 -25.63 -28.72 16.95
N LYS A 83 -25.02 -29.64 16.19
CA LYS A 83 -24.86 -29.51 14.73
C LYS A 83 -26.21 -29.39 14.04
N ASN A 84 -27.12 -30.33 14.30
CA ASN A 84 -28.44 -30.34 13.67
C ASN A 84 -29.24 -29.07 13.99
N ALA A 85 -29.18 -28.60 15.23
CA ALA A 85 -29.88 -27.38 15.63
C ALA A 85 -29.36 -26.11 14.94
N LEU A 86 -28.03 -25.96 14.81
CA LEU A 86 -27.43 -24.83 14.10
C LEU A 86 -27.78 -24.87 12.61
N LEU A 87 -27.74 -26.04 11.98
CA LEU A 87 -28.08 -26.18 10.57
C LEU A 87 -29.52 -25.79 10.26
N GLU A 88 -30.45 -26.24 11.08
CA GLU A 88 -31.86 -25.90 10.95
C GLU A 88 -32.09 -24.39 11.18
N ALA A 89 -31.43 -23.78 12.17
CA ALA A 89 -31.52 -22.35 12.48
C ALA A 89 -31.17 -21.43 11.30
N TYR A 90 -30.16 -21.81 10.51
CA TYR A 90 -29.65 -21.02 9.40
C TYR A 90 -30.26 -21.41 8.04
N SER A 91 -30.95 -22.55 7.96
CA SER A 91 -31.61 -23.02 6.72
C SER A 91 -33.10 -22.70 6.66
N CYS A 92 -33.77 -22.65 7.80
CA CYS A 92 -35.18 -22.29 7.91
C CYS A 92 -35.33 -20.92 8.57
N ASP A 93 -35.85 -19.93 7.84
CA ASP A 93 -36.17 -18.59 8.36
C ASP A 93 -37.40 -18.59 9.31
N GLU A 94 -37.96 -19.76 9.62
CA GLU A 94 -39.13 -19.94 10.47
C GLU A 94 -38.80 -20.84 11.67
N SER A 95 -38.97 -20.31 12.89
CA SER A 95 -38.88 -21.07 14.14
C SER A 95 -40.29 -21.38 14.66
N ILE A 96 -40.58 -22.65 14.93
CA ILE A 96 -41.83 -23.09 15.59
C ILE A 96 -41.97 -22.46 16.99
N LEU A 97 -40.88 -21.97 17.60
CA LEU A 97 -40.94 -21.29 18.89
C LEU A 97 -41.79 -20.01 18.86
N HIS A 98 -41.97 -19.39 17.67
CA HIS A 98 -42.90 -18.27 17.45
C HIS A 98 -44.36 -18.64 17.79
N TYR A 99 -44.71 -19.92 17.80
CA TYR A 99 -46.04 -20.42 18.15
C TYR A 99 -46.13 -20.98 19.58
N LEU A 100 -45.00 -21.10 20.29
CA LEU A 100 -44.91 -21.77 21.60
C LEU A 100 -44.49 -20.84 22.75
N VAL A 101 -43.87 -19.69 22.46
CA VAL A 101 -43.36 -18.73 23.45
C VAL A 101 -43.83 -17.32 23.07
N ASP A 102 -44.31 -16.57 24.05
CA ASP A 102 -44.78 -15.19 23.88
C ASP A 102 -43.60 -14.30 23.40
N GLU A 103 -43.79 -13.55 22.30
CA GLU A 103 -42.70 -12.83 21.59
C GLU A 103 -41.93 -11.86 22.48
N ASN A 104 -42.51 -11.48 23.62
CA ASN A 104 -41.99 -10.50 24.56
C ASN A 104 -41.34 -11.11 25.81
N ASN A 105 -41.33 -12.43 26.01
CA ASN A 105 -40.85 -13.01 27.27
C ASN A 105 -40.15 -14.38 27.11
N LEU A 106 -38.82 -14.37 27.00
CA LEU A 106 -37.97 -15.57 27.10
C LEU A 106 -37.64 -15.81 28.58
N ASP A 107 -38.39 -16.68 29.26
CA ASP A 107 -38.14 -17.00 30.66
C ASP A 107 -37.07 -18.10 30.86
N LYS A 108 -36.61 -18.26 32.09
CA LYS A 108 -35.57 -19.25 32.47
C LYS A 108 -35.96 -20.68 32.05
N ASP A 109 -37.22 -21.06 32.26
CA ASP A 109 -37.72 -22.41 32.00
C ASP A 109 -37.78 -22.72 30.51
N ALA A 110 -38.12 -21.73 29.67
CA ALA A 110 -38.08 -21.84 28.22
C ALA A 110 -36.63 -22.02 27.73
N ILE A 111 -35.68 -21.22 28.21
CA ILE A 111 -34.28 -21.36 27.80
C ILE A 111 -33.66 -22.67 28.29
N SER A 112 -33.99 -23.16 29.49
CA SER A 112 -33.41 -24.40 30.01
C SER A 112 -34.04 -25.67 29.41
N LYS A 113 -35.35 -25.69 29.13
CA LYS A 113 -36.03 -26.87 28.55
C LYS A 113 -35.92 -26.92 27.02
N HIS A 114 -35.86 -25.75 26.38
CA HIS A 114 -35.89 -25.60 24.92
C HIS A 114 -34.67 -24.84 24.40
N THR A 115 -33.48 -25.11 24.96
CA THR A 115 -32.25 -24.35 24.66
C THR A 115 -31.92 -24.32 23.17
N LEU A 116 -32.08 -25.45 22.48
CA LEU A 116 -31.82 -25.56 21.05
C LEU A 116 -32.84 -24.76 20.23
N GLU A 117 -34.13 -24.80 20.60
CA GLU A 117 -35.16 -24.04 19.88
C GLU A 117 -35.07 -22.53 20.15
N VAL A 118 -34.69 -22.11 21.36
CA VAL A 118 -34.43 -20.70 21.69
C VAL A 118 -33.21 -20.18 20.92
N MET A 119 -32.14 -20.98 20.84
CA MET A 119 -30.96 -20.63 20.04
C MET A 119 -31.32 -20.44 18.56
N LYS A 120 -32.14 -21.35 17.98
CA LYS A 120 -32.68 -21.20 16.62
C LYS A 120 -33.44 -19.88 16.46
N TYR A 121 -34.33 -19.58 17.40
CA TYR A 121 -35.11 -18.34 17.40
C TYR A 121 -34.22 -17.09 17.43
N LEU A 122 -33.25 -17.02 18.34
CA LEU A 122 -32.35 -15.86 18.46
C LEU A 122 -31.48 -15.66 17.21
N ILE A 123 -31.04 -16.74 16.57
CA ILE A 123 -30.29 -16.70 15.31
C ILE A 123 -31.18 -16.16 14.18
N SER A 124 -32.39 -16.71 14.01
CA SER A 124 -33.33 -16.28 12.96
C SER A 124 -33.70 -14.79 13.08
N LYS A 125 -33.85 -14.28 14.31
CA LYS A 125 -34.13 -12.86 14.57
C LYS A 125 -32.88 -11.97 14.56
N LYS A 126 -31.70 -12.51 14.18
CA LYS A 126 -30.40 -11.80 14.14
C LYS A 126 -29.98 -11.20 15.49
N ARG A 127 -30.46 -11.77 16.59
CA ARG A 127 -30.09 -11.39 17.96
C ARG A 127 -28.90 -12.20 18.48
N LEU A 128 -28.58 -13.32 17.83
CA LEU A 128 -27.42 -14.16 18.11
C LEU A 128 -26.72 -14.52 16.80
N ASP A 129 -25.42 -14.27 16.68
CA ASP A 129 -24.60 -14.71 15.53
C ASP A 129 -23.51 -15.66 16.03
N ILE A 130 -23.31 -16.78 15.32
CA ILE A 130 -22.36 -17.82 15.68
C ILE A 130 -21.45 -18.09 14.48
N ARG A 131 -20.15 -18.00 14.69
CA ARG A 131 -19.11 -18.29 13.69
C ARG A 131 -18.20 -19.41 14.15
N ILE A 132 -17.81 -20.27 13.21
CA ILE A 132 -16.90 -21.40 13.48
C ILE A 132 -15.50 -21.02 13.04
N VAL A 133 -14.51 -21.18 13.91
CA VAL A 133 -13.09 -20.93 13.60
C VAL A 133 -12.33 -22.24 13.41
N LEU A 134 -11.68 -22.36 12.26
CA LEU A 134 -10.77 -23.46 11.93
C LEU A 134 -9.34 -22.97 12.00
N MET A 135 -8.56 -23.46 12.96
CA MET A 135 -7.13 -23.18 13.01
C MET A 135 -6.38 -23.95 11.91
N LYS A 136 -5.43 -23.30 11.24
CA LYS A 136 -4.54 -23.95 10.25
C LYS A 136 -3.60 -24.97 10.91
N LYS A 137 -3.18 -24.69 12.15
CA LYS A 137 -2.41 -25.59 13.02
C LYS A 137 -2.86 -25.42 14.47
N GLY A 138 -3.00 -26.53 15.20
CA GLY A 138 -3.47 -26.53 16.60
C GLY A 138 -4.98 -26.36 16.75
N MET A 139 -5.43 -26.02 17.96
CA MET A 139 -6.83 -25.73 18.27
C MET A 139 -6.97 -24.40 19.02
N MET A 140 -8.08 -23.70 18.80
CA MET A 140 -8.43 -22.52 19.58
C MET A 140 -8.89 -22.98 20.97
N HIS A 141 -8.11 -22.67 22.00
CA HIS A 141 -8.44 -23.00 23.39
C HIS A 141 -8.52 -21.73 24.24
N ALA A 142 -9.46 -20.84 23.88
CA ALA A 142 -9.75 -19.59 24.57
C ALA A 142 -11.17 -19.62 25.15
N LYS A 143 -11.37 -18.96 26.28
CA LYS A 143 -12.63 -18.96 27.04
C LYS A 143 -12.79 -17.58 27.65
N ILE A 144 -13.31 -16.69 26.83
CA ILE A 144 -13.36 -15.26 27.12
C ILE A 144 -14.78 -14.81 26.81
N TRP A 145 -15.45 -14.26 27.82
CA TRP A 145 -16.71 -13.55 27.67
C TRP A 145 -16.44 -12.07 27.85
N LEU A 146 -16.82 -11.28 26.86
CA LEU A 146 -16.75 -9.82 26.89
C LEU A 146 -18.17 -9.30 26.91
N PHE A 147 -18.48 -8.45 27.88
CA PHE A 147 -19.79 -7.82 27.98
C PHE A 147 -19.64 -6.30 27.87
N ASN A 148 -20.53 -5.70 27.09
CA ASN A 148 -20.71 -4.27 27.13
C ASN A 148 -21.84 -3.95 28.11
N THR A 149 -21.49 -3.26 29.19
CA THR A 149 -22.41 -2.92 30.28
C THR A 149 -22.65 -1.42 30.34
N SER A 150 -23.71 -0.99 31.02
CA SER A 150 -24.04 0.43 31.20
C SER A 150 -22.94 1.27 31.88
N CYS A 151 -21.99 0.63 32.59
CA CYS A 151 -20.88 1.28 33.27
C CYS A 151 -19.52 1.10 32.58
N GLY A 152 -19.44 0.31 31.49
CA GLY A 152 -18.22 0.08 30.73
C GLY A 152 -18.07 -1.38 30.26
N LYS A 153 -16.91 -1.72 29.70
CA LYS A 153 -16.63 -3.09 29.27
C LYS A 153 -16.15 -3.94 30.45
N VAL A 154 -16.57 -5.20 30.47
CA VAL A 154 -16.07 -6.21 31.42
C VAL A 154 -15.68 -7.48 30.68
N ALA A 155 -14.69 -8.20 31.21
CA ALA A 155 -14.24 -9.50 30.69
C ALA A 155 -14.28 -10.56 31.78
N ILE A 156 -14.86 -11.72 31.47
CA ILE A 156 -14.76 -12.95 32.27
C ILE A 156 -13.90 -13.93 31.48
N HIS A 157 -12.73 -14.31 32.00
CA HIS A 157 -11.81 -15.21 31.31
C HIS A 157 -11.18 -16.23 32.25
N GLY A 158 -10.86 -17.43 31.74
CA GLY A 158 -10.31 -18.50 32.57
C GLY A 158 -9.75 -19.68 31.78
N SER A 159 -9.21 -20.67 32.51
CA SER A 159 -8.60 -21.88 31.96
C SER A 159 -9.61 -22.97 31.53
N GLY A 160 -10.92 -22.75 31.73
CA GLY A 160 -11.88 -23.84 31.96
C GLY A 160 -13.12 -23.98 31.04
N ASN A 161 -13.37 -25.19 30.48
CA ASN A 161 -14.18 -25.43 29.24
C ASN A 161 -15.65 -25.00 29.42
N ALA A 162 -16.30 -24.44 28.38
CA ALA A 162 -17.75 -24.19 28.39
C ALA A 162 -18.53 -25.51 28.17
N THR A 163 -18.33 -26.44 29.10
CA THR A 163 -18.96 -27.76 29.20
C THR A 163 -19.29 -28.02 30.66
N LYS A 164 -20.36 -28.77 30.95
CA LYS A 164 -20.80 -29.13 32.32
C LYS A 164 -19.68 -29.61 33.25
N SER A 165 -18.68 -30.33 32.73
CA SER A 165 -17.54 -30.82 33.50
C SER A 165 -16.46 -29.76 33.79
N GLY A 166 -16.36 -28.73 32.95
CA GLY A 166 -15.45 -27.59 33.18
C GLY A 166 -16.01 -26.70 34.28
N LEU A 167 -17.25 -26.26 34.13
CA LEU A 167 -17.89 -25.33 35.05
C LEU A 167 -18.15 -25.87 36.47
N MET A 168 -18.15 -27.19 36.70
CA MET A 168 -18.58 -27.77 38.00
C MET A 168 -17.67 -28.86 38.62
N THR A 169 -16.68 -29.41 37.90
CA THR A 169 -15.90 -30.57 38.44
C THR A 169 -14.38 -30.45 38.32
N ASN A 170 -13.84 -29.56 37.50
CA ASN A 170 -12.40 -29.33 37.39
C ASN A 170 -11.98 -28.13 38.25
N PHE A 171 -10.79 -28.13 38.84
CA PHE A 171 -10.25 -26.94 39.52
C PHE A 171 -9.96 -25.85 38.49
N GLU A 172 -10.96 -25.03 38.20
CA GLU A 172 -10.92 -23.97 37.20
C GLU A 172 -10.99 -22.60 37.89
N GLN A 173 -10.33 -21.60 37.33
CA GLN A 173 -10.33 -20.23 37.84
C GLN A 173 -10.94 -19.31 36.80
N LEU A 174 -11.89 -18.48 37.22
CA LEU A 174 -12.46 -17.40 36.42
C LEU A 174 -11.99 -16.05 36.97
N ILE A 175 -11.48 -15.21 36.08
CA ILE A 175 -11.04 -13.86 36.40
C ILE A 175 -12.09 -12.89 35.83
N PHE A 176 -12.63 -12.05 36.71
CA PHE A 176 -13.54 -10.97 36.36
C PHE A 176 -12.77 -9.64 36.32
N SER A 177 -12.61 -9.09 35.13
CA SER A 177 -11.91 -7.83 34.87
C SER A 177 -12.89 -6.74 34.48
N ARG A 178 -12.79 -5.57 35.12
CA ARG A 178 -13.58 -4.36 34.79
C ARG A 178 -12.69 -3.29 34.19
N ALA A 179 -13.13 -2.66 33.10
CA ALA A 179 -12.33 -1.66 32.39
C ALA A 179 -12.04 -0.41 33.24
N TRP A 180 -12.92 -0.07 34.19
CA TRP A 180 -12.80 1.12 35.04
C TRP A 180 -12.00 0.91 36.32
N ASP A 181 -11.62 -0.34 36.66
CA ASP A 181 -10.81 -0.61 37.86
C ASP A 181 -9.39 -0.04 37.74
N SER A 182 -8.78 -0.16 36.55
CA SER A 182 -7.42 0.33 36.29
C SER A 182 -7.14 0.47 34.80
N ASN A 183 -6.17 1.32 34.44
CA ASN A 183 -5.71 1.45 33.06
C ASN A 183 -5.16 0.11 32.51
N SER A 184 -4.54 -0.70 33.37
CA SER A 184 -4.07 -2.04 32.99
C SER A 184 -5.21 -2.98 32.60
N ASN A 185 -6.31 -3.00 33.36
CA ASN A 185 -7.48 -3.81 33.01
C ASN A 185 -8.14 -3.34 31.72
N ASN A 186 -8.20 -2.03 31.48
CA ASN A 186 -8.73 -1.49 30.23
C ASN A 186 -7.94 -1.99 29.01
N ILE A 187 -6.60 -1.97 29.08
CA ILE A 187 -5.72 -2.48 28.02
C ILE A 187 -5.92 -3.99 27.78
N ILE A 188 -6.09 -4.78 28.85
CA ILE A 188 -6.36 -6.23 28.74
C ILE A 188 -7.68 -6.48 28.01
N ILE A 189 -8.74 -5.79 28.41
CA ILE A 189 -10.07 -5.94 27.82
C ILE A 189 -10.07 -5.52 26.35
N ASP A 190 -9.43 -4.39 26.01
CA ASP A 190 -9.30 -3.95 24.63
C ASP A 190 -8.47 -4.94 23.79
N SER A 191 -7.44 -5.55 24.36
CA SER A 191 -6.67 -6.62 23.69
C SER A 191 -7.53 -7.85 23.39
N TYR A 192 -8.38 -8.28 24.34
CA TYR A 192 -9.33 -9.37 24.12
C TYR A 192 -10.41 -9.01 23.10
N GLN A 193 -10.92 -7.78 23.12
CA GLN A 193 -11.88 -7.30 22.14
C GLN A 193 -11.28 -7.27 20.74
N LEU A 194 -10.07 -6.76 20.58
CA LEU A 194 -9.35 -6.80 19.30
C LEU A 194 -9.12 -8.23 18.84
N ARG A 195 -8.75 -9.15 19.76
CA ARG A 195 -8.59 -10.57 19.45
C ARG A 195 -9.88 -11.20 18.95
N PHE A 196 -11.00 -10.91 19.60
CA PHE A 196 -12.31 -11.38 19.19
C PHE A 196 -12.65 -10.87 17.79
N LEU A 197 -12.45 -9.57 17.53
CA LEU A 197 -12.73 -8.95 16.24
C LEU A 197 -11.78 -9.44 15.13
N ASP A 198 -10.56 -9.83 15.44
CA ASP A 198 -9.62 -10.43 14.48
C ASP A 198 -10.11 -11.80 13.99
N PHE A 199 -10.60 -12.64 14.91
CA PHE A 199 -11.26 -13.88 14.55
C PHE A 199 -12.58 -13.60 13.82
N TRP A 200 -13.44 -12.73 14.39
CA TRP A 200 -14.75 -12.44 13.83
C TRP A 200 -14.70 -11.98 12.38
N ASP A 201 -13.80 -11.05 12.04
CA ASP A 201 -13.67 -10.45 10.72
C ASP A 201 -12.69 -11.20 9.79
N ASP A 202 -12.24 -12.39 10.18
CA ASP A 202 -11.30 -13.23 9.42
C ASP A 202 -9.99 -12.53 9.04
N ARG A 203 -9.44 -11.72 9.95
CA ARG A 203 -8.20 -10.95 9.73
C ARG A 203 -6.93 -11.74 10.09
N ARG A 204 -7.08 -13.01 10.45
CA ARG A 204 -5.99 -13.86 10.96
C ARG A 204 -5.45 -14.78 9.89
N ASN A 205 -4.13 -14.76 9.70
CA ASN A 205 -3.46 -15.62 8.72
C ASN A 205 -3.34 -17.10 9.17
N ASP A 206 -3.60 -17.40 10.44
CA ASP A 206 -3.46 -18.72 11.06
C ASP A 206 -4.79 -19.45 11.31
N SER A 207 -5.91 -18.87 10.91
CA SER A 207 -7.25 -19.47 11.04
C SER A 207 -8.14 -19.12 9.84
N TYR A 208 -9.27 -19.82 9.73
CA TYR A 208 -10.38 -19.49 8.83
C TYR A 208 -11.66 -19.35 9.65
N THR A 209 -12.45 -18.30 9.40
CA THR A 209 -13.70 -18.06 10.13
C THR A 209 -14.90 -18.23 9.23
N LEU A 210 -15.70 -19.25 9.53
CA LEU A 210 -16.87 -19.63 8.75
C LEU A 210 -18.13 -18.98 9.31
N LYS A 211 -18.88 -18.31 8.44
CA LYS A 211 -20.22 -17.83 8.74
C LYS A 211 -21.21 -18.95 8.40
N LEU A 212 -22.05 -19.31 9.37
CA LEU A 212 -22.99 -20.42 9.22
C LEU A 212 -24.13 -20.14 8.22
N ASN A 213 -24.28 -18.90 7.77
CA ASN A 213 -25.28 -18.47 6.78
C ASN A 213 -24.79 -18.53 5.31
N ASP A 214 -23.56 -18.97 5.06
CA ASP A 214 -23.06 -19.11 3.69
C ASP A 214 -23.72 -20.33 3.02
N LYS A 215 -24.36 -20.09 1.85
CA LYS A 215 -25.09 -21.11 1.06
C LYS A 215 -24.28 -22.39 0.78
N THR A 216 -22.96 -22.30 0.82
CA THR A 216 -22.01 -23.41 0.64
C THR A 216 -22.01 -24.35 1.86
N VAL A 217 -22.01 -23.77 3.07
CA VAL A 217 -22.08 -24.52 4.34
C VAL A 217 -23.41 -25.27 4.41
N SER A 218 -24.53 -24.59 4.15
CA SER A 218 -25.86 -25.22 4.16
C SER A 218 -26.01 -26.36 3.15
N LYS A 219 -25.46 -26.23 1.92
CA LYS A 219 -25.50 -27.29 0.89
C LYS A 219 -24.69 -28.53 1.26
N MET A 220 -23.51 -28.35 1.87
CA MET A 220 -22.63 -29.47 2.21
C MET A 220 -23.13 -30.26 3.42
N PHE A 221 -23.65 -29.58 4.45
CA PHE A 221 -24.28 -30.24 5.58
C PHE A 221 -25.59 -30.97 5.22
N HIS A 222 -26.32 -30.51 4.20
CA HIS A 222 -27.46 -31.25 3.64
C HIS A 222 -27.05 -32.43 2.75
N SER A 223 -25.83 -32.43 2.18
CA SER A 223 -25.36 -33.51 1.30
C SER A 223 -24.93 -34.78 2.07
N THR A 224 -24.58 -34.64 3.34
CA THR A 224 -24.40 -35.77 4.27
C THR A 224 -25.75 -36.28 4.74
N LYS A 225 -26.44 -37.02 3.87
CA LYS A 225 -27.54 -37.89 4.31
C LYS A 225 -26.98 -38.93 5.28
N ILE A 226 -27.60 -38.92 6.45
CA ILE A 226 -27.56 -39.87 7.57
C ILE A 226 -27.46 -41.33 7.07
N SER A 227 -26.25 -41.88 7.14
CA SER A 227 -26.01 -43.30 7.44
C SER A 227 -24.53 -43.45 7.79
N ASP A 228 -24.25 -44.04 8.94
CA ASP A 228 -22.94 -44.42 9.46
C ASP A 228 -22.23 -43.40 10.36
N THR A 229 -22.52 -43.62 11.64
CA THR A 229 -21.83 -43.23 12.87
C THR A 229 -20.31 -43.48 12.82
N SER A 230 -19.52 -42.42 12.67
CA SER A 230 -18.18 -42.32 13.26
C SER A 230 -17.70 -40.85 13.28
N ASN A 231 -17.04 -40.43 14.37
CA ASN A 231 -16.38 -39.12 14.49
C ASN A 231 -15.34 -38.86 13.38
N ASP A 232 -14.88 -39.92 12.70
CA ASP A 232 -13.93 -39.84 11.59
C ASP A 232 -14.52 -39.15 10.35
N ASN A 233 -15.83 -39.24 10.12
CA ASN A 233 -16.46 -38.63 8.94
C ASN A 233 -16.55 -37.10 9.03
N PHE A 234 -16.71 -36.55 10.24
CA PHE A 234 -16.77 -35.10 10.44
C PHE A 234 -15.38 -34.44 10.40
N ASN A 235 -14.36 -35.09 10.98
CA ASN A 235 -12.98 -34.63 10.85
C ASN A 235 -12.52 -34.69 9.38
N LYS A 236 -12.92 -35.73 8.65
CA LYS A 236 -12.66 -35.84 7.21
C LYS A 236 -13.42 -34.77 6.41
N LEU A 237 -14.68 -34.49 6.74
CA LEU A 237 -15.44 -33.37 6.14
C LEU A 237 -14.82 -32.01 6.47
N LEU A 238 -14.22 -31.84 7.65
CA LEU A 238 -13.47 -30.65 8.08
C LEU A 238 -12.14 -30.52 7.36
N ASP A 239 -11.46 -31.62 7.10
CA ASP A 239 -10.24 -31.66 6.30
C ASP A 239 -10.55 -31.46 4.82
N ASP A 240 -11.67 -32.00 4.32
CA ASP A 240 -12.19 -31.75 2.98
C ASP A 240 -12.70 -30.31 2.84
N LEU A 241 -13.31 -29.72 3.87
CA LEU A 241 -13.67 -28.30 3.94
C LEU A 241 -12.42 -27.44 4.06
N LYS A 242 -11.41 -27.81 4.85
CA LYS A 242 -10.12 -27.11 4.86
C LYS A 242 -9.47 -27.20 3.50
N ALA A 243 -9.51 -28.35 2.82
CA ALA A 243 -8.97 -28.53 1.48
C ALA A 243 -9.80 -27.82 0.41
N HIS A 244 -11.11 -27.70 0.58
CA HIS A 244 -12.04 -27.01 -0.31
C HIS A 244 -12.01 -25.49 -0.08
N ILE A 245 -11.86 -25.01 1.16
CA ILE A 245 -11.62 -23.61 1.52
C ILE A 245 -10.20 -23.23 1.12
N GLU A 246 -9.20 -24.08 1.36
CA GLU A 246 -7.87 -23.92 0.79
C GLU A 246 -7.95 -23.95 -0.73
N GLY A 247 -8.84 -24.73 -1.35
CA GLY A 247 -9.08 -24.77 -2.80
C GLY A 247 -9.81 -23.55 -3.36
N GLU A 248 -10.82 -23.01 -2.66
CA GLU A 248 -11.59 -21.82 -3.02
C GLU A 248 -10.80 -20.53 -2.70
N TYR A 249 -9.92 -20.55 -1.69
CA TYR A 249 -8.90 -19.52 -1.44
C TYR A 249 -7.63 -19.71 -2.29
N ASN A 250 -7.43 -20.87 -2.93
CA ASN A 250 -6.33 -21.13 -3.88
C ASN A 250 -6.80 -21.01 -5.33
N MET A 251 -7.32 -19.84 -5.66
CA MET A 251 -6.73 -19.16 -6.80
C MET A 251 -6.28 -17.80 -6.33
N LYS A 252 -5.11 -17.74 -5.67
CA LYS A 252 -4.39 -16.48 -5.41
C LYS A 252 -3.95 -15.92 -6.75
N LYS A 253 -4.88 -15.27 -7.43
CA LYS A 253 -4.64 -14.53 -8.66
C LYS A 253 -4.45 -13.07 -8.31
N LEU A 254 -3.74 -12.39 -9.19
CA LEU A 254 -3.70 -10.94 -9.17
C LEU A 254 -5.12 -10.44 -9.50
N THR A 255 -5.76 -9.72 -8.56
CA THR A 255 -7.13 -9.24 -8.73
C THR A 255 -7.20 -7.72 -8.66
N ILE A 256 -8.01 -7.11 -9.52
CA ILE A 256 -8.22 -5.66 -9.49
C ILE A 256 -9.00 -5.30 -8.24
N PRO A 257 -8.49 -4.40 -7.37
CA PRO A 257 -9.20 -3.98 -6.19
C PRO A 257 -10.46 -3.18 -6.53
N LYS A 258 -11.52 -3.37 -5.74
CA LYS A 258 -12.81 -2.67 -5.96
C LYS A 258 -12.72 -1.14 -5.87
N TRP A 259 -11.75 -0.62 -5.14
CA TRP A 259 -11.51 0.83 -5.00
C TRP A 259 -10.84 1.45 -6.23
N LEU A 260 -10.24 0.64 -7.12
CA LEU A 260 -9.50 1.15 -8.27
C LEU A 260 -10.46 1.43 -9.43
N ASN A 261 -10.76 2.72 -9.65
CA ASN A 261 -11.50 3.17 -10.82
C ASN A 261 -10.54 3.64 -11.93
N TYR A 262 -10.32 2.77 -12.92
CA TYR A 262 -9.40 3.00 -14.03
C TYR A 262 -10.13 3.26 -15.37
N ARG A 263 -11.47 3.17 -15.39
CA ARG A 263 -12.28 3.28 -16.61
C ARG A 263 -12.97 4.64 -16.77
N THR A 264 -13.15 5.38 -15.68
CA THR A 264 -13.90 6.64 -15.67
C THR A 264 -13.18 7.73 -14.88
N GLY A 265 -13.66 8.97 -14.97
CA GLY A 265 -13.09 10.11 -14.26
C GLY A 265 -11.72 10.53 -14.79
N GLU A 266 -10.92 11.11 -13.91
CA GLU A 266 -9.63 11.75 -14.24
C GLU A 266 -8.52 10.74 -14.56
N TYR A 267 -8.73 9.47 -14.23
CA TYR A 267 -7.82 8.36 -14.48
C TYR A 267 -8.30 7.40 -15.58
N LYS A 268 -9.32 7.77 -16.38
CA LYS A 268 -9.86 6.92 -17.45
C LYS A 268 -8.82 6.47 -18.50
N HIS A 269 -7.74 7.24 -18.66
CA HIS A 269 -6.62 6.92 -19.56
C HIS A 269 -5.93 5.61 -19.17
N GLN A 270 -6.05 5.16 -17.91
CA GLN A 270 -5.52 3.88 -17.46
C GLN A 270 -6.22 2.73 -18.17
N GLY A 271 -7.56 2.77 -18.26
CA GLY A 271 -8.35 1.78 -19.00
C GLY A 271 -8.06 1.80 -20.50
N GLU A 272 -7.97 2.99 -21.10
CA GLU A 272 -7.59 3.16 -22.51
C GLU A 272 -6.21 2.54 -22.79
N ALA A 273 -5.24 2.75 -21.89
CA ALA A 273 -3.90 2.17 -21.98
C ALA A 273 -3.90 0.63 -21.86
N ILE A 274 -4.71 0.10 -20.93
CA ILE A 274 -4.86 -1.35 -20.73
C ILE A 274 -5.45 -1.98 -22.00
N ASP A 275 -6.51 -1.42 -22.55
CA ASP A 275 -7.16 -1.95 -23.75
C ASP A 275 -6.23 -1.94 -24.95
N ALA A 276 -5.46 -0.87 -25.14
CA ALA A 276 -4.48 -0.76 -26.21
C ALA A 276 -3.40 -1.85 -26.12
N TRP A 277 -2.90 -2.13 -24.91
CA TRP A 277 -1.90 -3.18 -24.70
C TRP A 277 -2.48 -4.59 -24.84
N LEU A 278 -3.68 -4.85 -24.32
CA LEU A 278 -4.38 -6.14 -24.51
C LEU A 278 -4.66 -6.40 -26.00
N ALA A 279 -5.04 -5.36 -26.76
CA ALA A 279 -5.28 -5.46 -28.21
C ALA A 279 -3.99 -5.71 -29.01
N ASN A 280 -2.83 -5.28 -28.50
CA ASN A 280 -1.53 -5.52 -29.11
C ASN A 280 -0.87 -6.83 -28.63
N ASN A 281 -1.67 -7.89 -28.49
CA ASN A 281 -1.23 -9.22 -28.04
C ASN A 281 -0.52 -9.23 -26.67
N ASN A 282 -0.81 -8.28 -25.78
CA ASN A 282 -0.16 -8.16 -24.47
C ASN A 282 1.35 -7.88 -24.56
N GLU A 283 1.76 -7.18 -25.61
CA GLU A 283 3.11 -6.68 -25.80
C GLU A 283 3.05 -5.19 -26.09
N GLY A 284 3.94 -4.40 -25.50
CA GLY A 284 4.06 -3.00 -25.86
C GLY A 284 4.62 -2.12 -24.76
N ILE A 285 4.77 -0.85 -25.12
CA ILE A 285 5.24 0.19 -24.20
C ILE A 285 4.10 1.16 -23.89
N LEU A 286 3.83 1.37 -22.60
CA LEU A 286 2.96 2.44 -22.12
C LEU A 286 3.80 3.66 -21.78
N SER A 287 3.67 4.69 -22.62
CA SER A 287 4.23 6.02 -22.38
C SER A 287 3.24 6.81 -21.53
N ILE A 288 3.42 6.81 -20.22
CA ILE A 288 2.53 7.50 -19.28
C ILE A 288 3.33 8.45 -18.39
N ALA A 289 2.89 9.70 -18.34
CA ALA A 289 3.46 10.74 -17.51
C ALA A 289 3.60 10.31 -16.04
N THR A 290 4.65 10.80 -15.38
CA THR A 290 4.85 10.57 -13.95
C THR A 290 3.69 11.17 -13.16
N GLY A 291 3.08 10.38 -12.28
CA GLY A 291 1.84 10.76 -11.57
C GLY A 291 0.56 10.33 -12.26
N GLY A 292 0.61 9.84 -13.51
CA GLY A 292 -0.54 9.28 -14.25
C GLY A 292 -0.96 7.86 -13.83
N GLY A 293 -0.32 7.27 -12.82
CA GLY A 293 -0.70 5.96 -12.26
C GLY A 293 -0.16 4.72 -13.00
N LYS A 294 1.02 4.83 -13.65
CA LYS A 294 1.76 3.73 -14.31
C LYS A 294 1.67 2.38 -13.58
N THR A 295 2.01 2.38 -12.30
CA THR A 295 2.07 1.16 -11.48
C THR A 295 0.72 0.46 -11.40
N LEU A 296 -0.34 1.18 -11.04
CA LEU A 296 -1.70 0.63 -10.94
C LEU A 296 -2.24 0.18 -12.30
N THR A 297 -1.96 0.93 -13.38
CA THR A 297 -2.31 0.54 -14.76
C THR A 297 -1.70 -0.81 -15.12
N SER A 298 -0.42 -1.02 -14.78
CA SER A 298 0.29 -2.26 -15.12
C SER A 298 -0.20 -3.49 -14.35
N LEU A 299 -0.51 -3.33 -13.06
CA LEU A 299 -1.07 -4.40 -12.24
C LEU A 299 -2.51 -4.74 -12.68
N ALA A 300 -3.30 -3.74 -13.07
CA ALA A 300 -4.62 -3.97 -13.65
C ALA A 300 -4.53 -4.68 -15.01
N ALA A 301 -3.60 -4.29 -15.88
CA ALA A 301 -3.32 -4.97 -17.14
C ALA A 301 -2.94 -6.45 -16.90
N ALA A 302 -2.02 -6.70 -15.98
CA ALA A 302 -1.61 -8.06 -15.61
C ALA A 302 -2.76 -8.89 -15.04
N SER A 303 -3.62 -8.30 -14.20
CA SER A 303 -4.78 -8.98 -13.63
C SER A 303 -5.77 -9.42 -14.71
N LEU A 304 -6.02 -8.57 -15.72
CA LEU A 304 -6.92 -8.89 -16.83
C LEU A 304 -6.32 -9.91 -17.79
N ALA A 305 -5.07 -9.73 -18.20
CA ALA A 305 -4.38 -10.64 -19.12
C ALA A 305 -4.23 -12.05 -18.54
N LEU A 306 -4.01 -12.16 -17.22
CA LEU A 306 -3.82 -13.43 -16.53
C LEU A 306 -5.11 -14.00 -15.91
N SER A 307 -6.27 -13.36 -16.11
CA SER A 307 -7.52 -13.74 -15.45
C SER A 307 -7.96 -15.18 -15.73
N LYS A 308 -7.71 -15.66 -16.96
CA LYS A 308 -8.05 -17.02 -17.42
C LYS A 308 -7.02 -18.07 -17.00
N GLU A 309 -5.80 -17.66 -16.66
CA GLU A 309 -4.72 -18.58 -16.29
C GLU A 309 -4.85 -18.97 -14.82
N GLY A 310 -4.76 -20.27 -14.51
CA GLY A 310 -4.71 -20.73 -13.12
C GLY A 310 -3.37 -20.37 -12.46
N LYS A 311 -2.28 -20.48 -13.21
CA LYS A 311 -0.90 -20.28 -12.75
C LYS A 311 -0.14 -19.32 -13.66
N ALA A 312 0.57 -18.37 -13.06
CA ALA A 312 1.40 -17.43 -13.80
C ALA A 312 2.57 -16.92 -12.96
N LEU A 313 3.68 -16.59 -13.62
CA LEU A 313 4.81 -15.89 -13.02
C LEU A 313 4.85 -14.45 -13.53
N ILE A 314 4.70 -13.49 -12.63
CA ILE A 314 4.82 -12.06 -12.93
C ILE A 314 6.17 -11.59 -12.40
N VAL A 315 7.05 -11.14 -13.29
CA VAL A 315 8.33 -10.55 -12.93
C VAL A 315 8.25 -9.04 -13.11
N ILE A 316 8.44 -8.30 -12.04
CA ILE A 316 8.47 -6.84 -12.04
C ILE A 316 9.93 -6.40 -11.90
N THR A 317 10.42 -5.59 -12.82
CA THR A 317 11.78 -5.05 -12.76
C THR A 317 11.77 -3.54 -12.57
N VAL A 318 12.56 -3.05 -11.61
CA VAL A 318 12.63 -1.64 -11.21
C VAL A 318 14.08 -1.13 -11.23
N PRO A 319 14.33 0.19 -11.40
CA PRO A 319 15.69 0.71 -11.47
C PRO A 319 16.42 0.68 -10.12
N THR A 320 15.72 0.90 -9.00
CA THR A 320 16.35 1.07 -7.68
C THR A 320 15.73 0.18 -6.60
N LYS A 321 16.51 -0.14 -5.55
CA LYS A 321 16.07 -0.99 -4.43
C LYS A 321 14.85 -0.43 -3.67
N PRO A 322 14.72 0.89 -3.38
CA PRO A 322 13.55 1.43 -2.69
C PRO A 322 12.23 1.17 -3.43
N LEU A 323 12.25 1.18 -4.76
CA LEU A 323 11.07 0.89 -5.58
C LEU A 323 10.55 -0.54 -5.38
N ILE A 324 11.41 -1.50 -5.02
CA ILE A 324 10.98 -2.89 -4.75
C ILE A 324 9.93 -2.92 -3.66
N SER A 325 10.21 -2.28 -2.52
CA SER A 325 9.25 -2.25 -1.40
C SER A 325 8.02 -1.41 -1.69
N GLN A 326 8.10 -0.41 -2.60
CA GLN A 326 6.92 0.34 -3.04
C GLN A 326 6.00 -0.54 -3.88
N TRP A 327 6.55 -1.17 -4.93
CA TRP A 327 5.83 -2.12 -5.76
C TRP A 327 5.28 -3.30 -4.96
N ALA A 328 5.99 -3.73 -3.90
CA ALA A 328 5.51 -4.80 -3.04
C ALA A 328 4.20 -4.46 -2.31
N LYS A 329 4.08 -3.21 -1.82
CA LYS A 329 2.84 -2.71 -1.22
C LYS A 329 1.72 -2.65 -2.25
N ASP A 330 2.00 -2.15 -3.45
CA ASP A 330 1.02 -2.05 -4.53
C ASP A 330 0.50 -3.43 -4.95
N VAL A 331 1.39 -4.42 -5.11
CA VAL A 331 1.03 -5.82 -5.40
C VAL A 331 0.21 -6.44 -4.27
N THR A 332 0.55 -6.15 -3.01
CA THR A 332 -0.24 -6.58 -1.84
C THR A 332 -1.65 -6.02 -1.90
N GLY A 333 -1.82 -4.78 -2.36
CA GLY A 333 -3.12 -4.17 -2.61
C GLY A 333 -3.98 -4.92 -3.64
N PHE A 334 -3.36 -5.67 -4.55
CA PHE A 334 -4.00 -6.53 -5.57
C PHE A 334 -4.20 -7.98 -5.12
N GLY A 335 -3.99 -8.27 -3.82
CA GLY A 335 -4.29 -9.56 -3.21
C GLY A 335 -3.16 -10.60 -3.28
N LEU A 336 -1.94 -10.22 -3.70
CA LEU A 336 -0.80 -11.13 -3.76
C LEU A 336 0.35 -10.67 -2.87
N ILE A 337 1.10 -11.63 -2.31
CA ILE A 337 2.34 -11.35 -1.57
C ILE A 337 3.51 -11.59 -2.52
N PRO A 338 4.27 -10.55 -2.91
CA PRO A 338 5.42 -10.71 -3.80
C PRO A 338 6.68 -11.16 -3.06
N LEU A 339 7.61 -11.77 -3.81
CA LEU A 339 8.99 -11.91 -3.36
C LEU A 339 9.71 -10.56 -3.47
N GLU A 340 9.99 -9.93 -2.33
CA GLU A 340 10.85 -8.75 -2.23
C GLU A 340 12.32 -9.15 -2.21
N THR A 341 13.10 -8.73 -3.21
CA THR A 341 14.54 -9.04 -3.24
C THR A 341 15.44 -7.97 -2.62
N THR A 342 14.87 -7.01 -1.90
CA THR A 342 15.63 -5.93 -1.26
C THR A 342 16.63 -6.51 -0.25
N GLY A 343 17.91 -6.23 -0.46
CA GLY A 343 18.98 -6.69 0.44
C GLY A 343 19.40 -8.16 0.26
N LEU A 344 18.79 -8.90 -0.67
CA LEU A 344 19.18 -10.27 -0.97
C LEU A 344 20.39 -10.31 -1.92
N SER A 345 21.28 -11.28 -1.70
CA SER A 345 22.35 -11.60 -2.65
C SER A 345 21.79 -12.40 -3.84
N SER A 346 22.48 -12.38 -4.99
CA SER A 346 22.04 -13.14 -6.18
C SER A 346 21.82 -14.64 -5.87
N ARG A 347 22.65 -15.23 -5.02
CA ARG A 347 22.48 -16.63 -4.56
C ARG A 347 21.19 -16.84 -3.77
N SER A 348 20.83 -15.88 -2.91
CA SER A 348 19.60 -15.94 -2.12
C SER A 348 18.37 -15.77 -3.01
N ILE A 349 18.43 -14.83 -3.98
CA ILE A 349 17.37 -14.64 -4.98
C ILE A 349 17.13 -15.94 -5.76
N ILE A 350 18.20 -16.59 -6.24
CA ILE A 350 18.11 -17.89 -6.95
C ILE A 350 17.46 -18.96 -6.07
N LYS A 351 17.80 -19.02 -4.77
CA LYS A 351 17.21 -19.97 -3.82
C LYS A 351 15.70 -19.75 -3.67
N GLU A 352 15.26 -18.52 -3.50
CA GLU A 352 13.85 -18.17 -3.39
C GLU A 352 13.08 -18.45 -4.69
N ILE A 353 13.64 -18.08 -5.85
CA ILE A 353 13.06 -18.41 -7.17
C ILE A 353 12.88 -19.94 -7.33
N LYS A 354 13.87 -20.74 -6.89
CA LYS A 354 13.75 -22.21 -6.88
C LYS A 354 12.65 -22.70 -5.93
N SER A 355 12.43 -22.05 -4.80
CA SER A 355 11.31 -22.35 -3.89
C SER A 355 9.97 -22.09 -4.55
N ILE A 356 9.79 -20.89 -5.13
CA ILE A 356 8.56 -20.50 -5.84
C ILE A 356 8.27 -21.47 -6.99
N LYS A 357 9.30 -21.87 -7.75
CA LYS A 357 9.16 -22.86 -8.83
C LYS A 357 8.66 -24.22 -8.31
N ARG A 358 9.10 -24.63 -7.12
CA ARG A 358 8.62 -25.88 -6.49
C ARG A 358 7.18 -25.74 -6.03
N GLU A 359 6.80 -24.60 -5.46
CA GLU A 359 5.42 -24.32 -5.02
C GLU A 359 4.45 -24.35 -6.21
N LEU A 360 4.78 -23.71 -7.32
CA LEU A 360 3.97 -23.70 -8.55
C LEU A 360 3.82 -25.06 -9.24
N ARG A 361 4.51 -26.11 -8.78
CA ARG A 361 4.25 -27.49 -9.25
C ARG A 361 3.03 -28.11 -8.59
N TYR A 362 2.64 -27.61 -7.42
CA TYR A 362 1.57 -28.17 -6.59
C TYR A 362 0.44 -27.16 -6.34
N SER A 363 0.55 -25.93 -6.86
CA SER A 363 -0.42 -24.85 -6.68
C SER A 363 -0.72 -24.14 -8.00
N ASP A 364 -1.99 -23.88 -8.25
CA ASP A 364 -2.47 -23.05 -9.35
C ASP A 364 -2.70 -21.62 -8.85
N GLU A 365 -1.60 -20.89 -8.69
CA GLU A 365 -1.61 -19.50 -8.24
C GLU A 365 -0.69 -18.60 -9.07
N HIS A 366 -0.92 -17.29 -8.96
CA HIS A 366 -0.02 -16.28 -9.52
C HIS A 366 1.07 -15.97 -8.51
N LYS A 367 2.32 -15.96 -8.97
CA LYS A 367 3.48 -15.56 -8.16
C LYS A 367 4.10 -14.30 -8.74
N VAL A 368 4.46 -13.37 -7.85
CA VAL A 368 5.09 -12.10 -8.23
C VAL A 368 6.50 -12.05 -7.68
N VAL A 369 7.46 -11.74 -8.54
CA VAL A 369 8.88 -11.57 -8.17
C VAL A 369 9.32 -10.17 -8.56
N ILE A 370 9.79 -9.37 -7.60
CA ILE A 370 10.19 -7.99 -7.84
C ILE A 370 11.72 -7.88 -7.76
N LEU A 371 12.36 -7.47 -8.85
CA LEU A 371 13.82 -7.44 -9.04
C LEU A 371 14.31 -6.05 -9.42
N THR A 372 15.58 -5.73 -9.13
CA THR A 372 16.22 -4.59 -9.81
C THR A 372 16.55 -4.93 -11.26
N HIS A 373 16.67 -3.92 -12.12
CA HIS A 373 17.15 -4.08 -13.50
C HIS A 373 18.50 -4.82 -13.56
N SER A 374 19.42 -4.51 -12.64
CA SER A 374 20.71 -5.19 -12.52
C SER A 374 20.59 -6.68 -12.15
N ALA A 375 19.57 -7.05 -11.37
CA ALA A 375 19.36 -8.44 -10.97
C ALA A 375 18.77 -9.27 -12.13
N LEU A 376 17.90 -8.67 -12.94
CA LEU A 376 17.38 -9.31 -14.15
C LEU A 376 18.47 -9.57 -15.20
N LYS A 377 19.46 -8.67 -15.31
CA LYS A 377 20.64 -8.81 -16.19
C LYS A 377 21.57 -9.96 -15.77
N ASN A 378 21.45 -10.48 -14.55
CA ASN A 378 22.28 -11.59 -14.10
C ASN A 378 21.86 -12.90 -14.80
N ALA A 379 22.79 -13.53 -15.51
CA ALA A 379 22.51 -14.73 -16.31
C ALA A 379 21.94 -15.88 -15.49
N ASP A 380 22.43 -16.12 -14.27
CA ASP A 380 21.95 -17.23 -13.42
C ASP A 380 20.50 -17.02 -12.97
N ILE A 381 20.14 -15.77 -12.63
CA ILE A 381 18.77 -15.40 -12.25
C ILE A 381 17.85 -15.55 -13.45
N SER A 382 18.23 -14.97 -14.60
CA SER A 382 17.48 -15.05 -15.84
C SER A 382 17.25 -16.50 -16.29
N GLN A 383 18.29 -17.34 -16.21
CA GLN A 383 18.20 -18.77 -16.55
C GLN A 383 17.23 -19.53 -15.63
N GLU A 384 17.18 -19.24 -14.33
CA GLU A 384 16.22 -19.88 -13.43
C GLU A 384 14.78 -19.42 -13.65
N LEU A 385 14.56 -18.15 -14.00
CA LEU A 385 13.24 -17.63 -14.40
C LEU A 385 12.74 -18.31 -15.68
N GLY A 386 13.62 -18.57 -16.65
CA GLY A 386 13.28 -19.29 -17.88
C GLY A 386 12.82 -20.73 -17.66
N LYS A 387 13.16 -21.36 -16.52
CA LYS A 387 12.80 -22.76 -16.21
C LYS A 387 11.35 -22.94 -15.73
N PHE A 388 10.56 -21.88 -15.59
CA PHE A 388 9.16 -21.95 -15.17
C PHE A 388 8.26 -22.44 -16.32
N GLN A 389 7.41 -23.43 -16.01
CA GLN A 389 6.47 -24.09 -16.93
C GLN A 389 5.04 -23.54 -16.73
N CYS A 390 4.91 -22.22 -16.83
CA CYS A 390 3.65 -21.46 -16.76
C CYS A 390 3.81 -20.17 -17.57
N LEU A 391 2.72 -19.45 -17.78
CA LEU A 391 2.74 -18.16 -18.47
C LEU A 391 3.57 -17.16 -17.68
N LYS A 392 4.51 -16.47 -18.34
CA LYS A 392 5.44 -15.52 -17.73
C LYS A 392 5.21 -14.12 -18.27
N MET A 393 4.98 -13.17 -17.37
CA MET A 393 4.81 -11.76 -17.71
C MET A 393 5.98 -10.94 -17.16
N LEU A 394 6.53 -10.06 -17.99
CA LEU A 394 7.50 -9.05 -17.57
C LEU A 394 6.83 -7.68 -17.50
N ILE A 395 6.94 -7.01 -16.35
CA ILE A 395 6.62 -5.59 -16.18
C ILE A 395 7.93 -4.85 -15.90
N ALA A 396 8.35 -4.00 -16.83
CA ALA A 396 9.55 -3.19 -16.69
C ALA A 396 9.19 -1.73 -16.36
N ASP A 397 9.40 -1.34 -15.10
CA ASP A 397 9.25 0.05 -14.68
C ASP A 397 10.46 0.88 -15.09
N GLU A 398 10.24 2.11 -15.54
CA GLU A 398 11.28 2.98 -16.11
C GLU A 398 12.17 2.23 -17.13
N ALA A 399 11.54 1.48 -18.05
CA ALA A 399 12.19 0.55 -18.98
C ALA A 399 13.32 1.15 -19.83
N HIS A 400 13.32 2.48 -20.00
CA HIS A 400 14.44 3.21 -20.56
C HIS A 400 15.78 2.98 -19.86
N ASN A 401 15.85 2.43 -18.64
CA ASN A 401 17.10 2.11 -17.97
C ASN A 401 17.62 0.71 -18.32
N LEU A 402 16.83 -0.10 -19.03
CA LEU A 402 17.19 -1.48 -19.38
C LEU A 402 18.11 -1.59 -20.59
N GLY A 403 18.01 -0.74 -21.61
CA GLY A 403 18.78 -0.81 -22.86
C GLY A 403 20.30 -0.59 -22.76
N SER A 404 20.93 -0.73 -21.58
CA SER A 404 22.40 -0.79 -21.48
C SER A 404 22.91 -2.11 -22.07
N SER A 405 24.15 -2.14 -22.57
CA SER A 405 24.80 -3.30 -23.21
C SER A 405 24.55 -4.66 -22.54
N GLY A 406 24.58 -4.75 -21.20
CA GLY A 406 24.39 -6.01 -20.48
C GLY A 406 22.98 -6.64 -20.50
N PHE A 407 21.92 -5.88 -20.79
CA PHE A 407 20.57 -6.47 -21.00
C PHE A 407 20.38 -6.87 -22.46
N LEU A 408 20.88 -6.04 -23.37
CA LEU A 408 20.81 -6.27 -24.81
C LEU A 408 21.60 -7.51 -25.23
N SER A 409 22.71 -7.81 -24.57
CA SER A 409 23.51 -9.00 -24.85
C SER A 409 22.84 -10.32 -24.46
N ASN A 410 21.81 -10.30 -23.62
CA ASN A 410 21.13 -11.52 -23.15
C ASN A 410 19.64 -11.26 -22.87
N LEU A 411 18.90 -10.93 -23.93
CA LEU A 411 17.47 -10.62 -23.85
C LEU A 411 16.68 -11.85 -23.38
N PRO A 412 15.87 -11.74 -22.31
CA PRO A 412 15.08 -12.84 -21.80
C PRO A 412 13.83 -13.05 -22.67
N THR A 413 13.96 -13.79 -23.78
CA THR A 413 12.87 -14.08 -24.73
C THR A 413 11.83 -15.08 -24.21
N PHE A 414 12.03 -15.62 -23.00
CA PHE A 414 11.13 -16.59 -22.38
C PHE A 414 9.88 -15.96 -21.73
N PHE A 415 9.74 -14.63 -21.76
CA PHE A 415 8.53 -13.94 -21.29
C PHE A 415 7.48 -13.93 -22.39
N ASP A 416 6.30 -14.44 -22.07
CA ASP A 416 5.18 -14.56 -23.01
C ASP A 416 4.39 -13.25 -23.14
N LEU A 417 4.34 -12.45 -22.07
CA LEU A 417 3.70 -11.13 -22.04
C LEU A 417 4.72 -10.08 -21.61
N ARG A 418 4.77 -8.94 -22.30
CA ARG A 418 5.82 -7.92 -22.11
C ARG A 418 5.22 -6.53 -22.02
N LEU A 419 5.39 -5.90 -20.87
CA LEU A 419 4.88 -4.56 -20.60
C LEU A 419 6.01 -3.66 -20.11
N ALA A 420 6.35 -2.64 -20.90
CA ALA A 420 7.26 -1.59 -20.47
C ALA A 420 6.50 -0.35 -20.05
N LEU A 421 6.90 0.25 -18.93
CA LEU A 421 6.39 1.51 -18.42
C LEU A 421 7.49 2.54 -18.51
N SER A 422 7.22 3.65 -19.17
CA SER A 422 8.17 4.76 -19.23
C SER A 422 7.42 6.08 -19.40
N ALA A 423 8.03 7.20 -19.00
CA ALA A 423 7.53 8.52 -19.37
C ALA A 423 8.05 8.96 -20.75
N THR A 424 9.23 8.49 -21.14
CA THR A 424 9.83 8.67 -22.48
C THR A 424 10.64 7.43 -22.84
N ILE A 425 10.63 6.98 -24.08
CA ILE A 425 11.38 5.78 -24.51
C ILE A 425 12.67 6.18 -25.20
N GLU A 426 12.63 7.31 -25.91
CA GLU A 426 13.78 7.89 -26.57
C GLU A 426 14.85 8.27 -25.55
N ARG A 427 15.98 7.59 -25.65
CA ARG A 427 17.19 7.99 -24.95
C ARG A 427 17.88 9.04 -25.79
N GLN A 428 17.96 10.25 -25.25
CA GLN A 428 18.78 11.29 -25.83
C GLN A 428 20.22 10.76 -25.93
N TYR A 429 20.78 10.76 -27.14
CA TYR A 429 22.12 10.26 -27.46
C TYR A 429 22.31 8.72 -27.50
N ASP A 430 21.24 7.91 -27.53
CA ASP A 430 21.32 6.43 -27.67
C ASP A 430 20.13 5.85 -28.48
N GLU A 431 20.18 6.05 -29.80
CA GLU A 431 19.16 5.56 -30.73
C GLU A 431 19.16 4.03 -30.86
N ALA A 432 20.35 3.41 -30.84
CA ALA A 432 20.49 1.96 -30.93
C ALA A 432 19.84 1.23 -29.74
N GLY A 433 20.10 1.70 -28.51
CA GLY A 433 19.45 1.15 -27.32
C GLY A 433 17.94 1.38 -27.30
N THR A 434 17.47 2.48 -27.88
CA THR A 434 16.03 2.77 -28.03
C THR A 434 15.35 1.79 -28.98
N LEU A 435 15.96 1.50 -30.12
CA LEU A 435 15.43 0.58 -31.12
C LEU A 435 15.37 -0.86 -30.59
N GLU A 436 16.40 -1.32 -29.90
CA GLU A 436 16.43 -2.65 -29.30
C GLU A 436 15.35 -2.84 -28.22
N LEU A 437 15.10 -1.80 -27.41
CA LEU A 437 14.00 -1.84 -26.44
C LEU A 437 12.63 -1.96 -27.13
N LYS A 438 12.44 -1.28 -28.26
CA LYS A 438 11.22 -1.42 -29.08
C LYS A 438 11.10 -2.79 -29.71
N ASN A 439 12.20 -3.38 -30.19
CA ASN A 439 12.20 -4.75 -30.71
C ASN A 439 11.83 -5.77 -29.62
N PHE A 440 12.27 -5.54 -28.39
CA PHE A 440 11.99 -6.45 -27.28
C PHE A 440 10.64 -6.23 -26.59
N PHE A 441 10.15 -5.00 -26.42
CA PHE A 441 8.86 -4.76 -25.78
C PHE A 441 7.71 -4.54 -26.76
N GLY A 442 8.00 -4.25 -28.03
CA GLY A 442 7.05 -3.73 -29.00
C GLY A 442 7.10 -2.20 -29.10
N GLU A 443 6.29 -1.65 -30.01
CA GLU A 443 6.13 -0.21 -30.17
C GLU A 443 5.38 0.44 -28.99
N VAL A 444 5.31 1.77 -29.01
CA VAL A 444 4.49 2.53 -28.06
C VAL A 444 3.01 2.29 -28.38
N VAL A 445 2.34 1.51 -27.54
CA VAL A 445 0.91 1.17 -27.76
C VAL A 445 -0.04 2.23 -27.21
N TYR A 446 0.44 3.05 -26.26
CA TYR A 446 -0.34 4.12 -25.69
C TYR A 446 0.55 5.27 -25.21
N ASP A 447 0.16 6.50 -25.54
CA ASP A 447 0.89 7.72 -25.18
C ASP A 447 0.03 8.77 -24.47
N PHE A 448 0.43 9.04 -23.22
CA PHE A 448 -0.20 9.96 -22.28
C PHE A 448 0.86 10.84 -21.62
N PRO A 449 1.35 11.86 -22.34
CA PRO A 449 2.43 12.71 -21.89
C PRO A 449 1.91 13.77 -20.90
N VAL A 450 2.81 14.55 -20.31
CA VAL A 450 2.51 15.45 -19.18
C VAL A 450 1.43 16.49 -19.55
N GLU A 451 1.43 16.94 -20.80
CA GLU A 451 0.48 17.88 -21.41
C GLU A 451 -0.96 17.38 -21.28
N LYS A 452 -1.19 16.07 -21.54
CA LYS A 452 -2.52 15.46 -21.45
C LYS A 452 -2.92 15.15 -20.00
N ALA A 453 -1.95 15.02 -19.11
CA ALA A 453 -2.14 14.69 -17.71
C ALA A 453 -2.50 15.92 -16.86
N ILE A 454 -1.97 17.09 -17.20
CA ILE A 454 -2.29 18.37 -16.56
C ILE A 454 -3.77 18.70 -16.75
N GLY A 455 -4.44 19.11 -15.67
CA GLY A 455 -5.88 19.37 -15.64
C GLY A 455 -6.74 18.13 -15.52
N LYS A 456 -6.16 16.92 -15.65
CA LYS A 456 -6.83 15.64 -15.37
C LYS A 456 -6.29 15.06 -14.07
N CYS A 457 -5.30 14.17 -14.13
CA CYS A 457 -4.69 13.54 -12.95
C CYS A 457 -3.56 14.37 -12.33
N LEU A 458 -3.08 15.42 -13.00
CA LEU A 458 -2.12 16.39 -12.49
C LEU A 458 -2.76 17.78 -12.37
N VAL A 459 -2.32 18.58 -11.40
CA VAL A 459 -2.79 19.96 -11.26
C VAL A 459 -2.09 20.90 -12.25
N PRO A 460 -2.76 21.96 -12.72
CA PRO A 460 -2.09 23.04 -13.45
C PRO A 460 -1.05 23.76 -12.58
N PHE A 461 -0.14 24.50 -13.22
CA PHE A 461 0.87 25.26 -12.51
C PHE A 461 1.16 26.63 -13.13
N LYS A 462 1.72 27.51 -12.29
CA LYS A 462 2.31 28.79 -12.70
C LYS A 462 3.83 28.67 -12.74
N TYR A 463 4.42 29.19 -13.80
CA TYR A 463 5.85 29.15 -14.06
C TYR A 463 6.45 30.56 -14.00
N PHE A 464 7.47 30.75 -13.16
CA PHE A 464 8.17 32.01 -12.96
C PHE A 464 9.66 31.80 -13.21
N VAL A 465 10.21 32.53 -14.18
CA VAL A 465 11.59 32.43 -14.59
C VAL A 465 12.41 33.57 -13.99
N HIS A 466 13.54 33.23 -13.37
CA HIS A 466 14.43 34.16 -12.70
C HIS A 466 15.80 34.12 -13.36
N LYS A 467 16.21 35.27 -13.90
CA LYS A 467 17.52 35.42 -14.56
C LYS A 467 18.61 35.48 -13.50
N VAL A 468 19.70 34.78 -13.74
CA VAL A 468 20.93 34.82 -12.93
C VAL A 468 22.12 34.89 -13.88
N TYR A 469 23.14 35.65 -13.53
CA TYR A 469 24.32 35.84 -14.35
C TYR A 469 25.48 34.98 -13.87
N LEU A 470 26.32 34.55 -14.82
CA LEU A 470 27.64 34.00 -14.48
C LEU A 470 28.59 35.15 -14.12
N ASP A 471 29.44 34.93 -13.12
CA ASP A 471 30.57 35.82 -12.88
C ASP A 471 31.73 35.58 -13.88
N ASN A 472 32.71 36.48 -13.87
CA ASN A 472 33.84 36.40 -14.80
C ASN A 472 34.66 35.10 -14.62
N ASP A 473 34.85 34.64 -13.39
CA ASP A 473 35.63 33.43 -13.09
C ASP A 473 34.89 32.17 -13.58
N GLU A 474 33.56 32.14 -13.45
CA GLU A 474 32.69 31.08 -13.96
C GLU A 474 32.70 31.02 -15.48
N VAL A 475 32.66 32.18 -16.15
CA VAL A 475 32.77 32.27 -17.62
C VAL A 475 34.12 31.76 -18.11
N GLU A 476 35.23 32.17 -17.49
CA GLU A 476 36.56 31.70 -17.86
C GLU A 476 36.70 30.18 -17.73
N LYS A 477 36.24 29.61 -16.61
CA LYS A 477 36.22 28.15 -16.38
C LYS A 477 35.35 27.43 -17.42
N TRP A 478 34.20 28.01 -17.79
CA TRP A 478 33.33 27.44 -18.82
C TRP A 478 34.02 27.35 -20.18
N ILE A 479 34.69 28.43 -20.58
CA ILE A 479 35.41 28.52 -21.85
C ILE A 479 36.59 27.52 -21.84
N GLU A 480 37.38 27.47 -20.77
CA GLU A 480 38.51 26.55 -20.62
C GLU A 480 38.08 25.09 -20.77
N LEU A 481 37.03 24.67 -20.06
CA LEU A 481 36.49 23.31 -20.16
C LEU A 481 35.95 23.03 -21.55
N SER A 482 35.24 23.99 -22.17
CA SER A 482 34.71 23.85 -23.52
C SER A 482 35.80 23.66 -24.59
N GLN A 483 36.95 24.31 -24.42
CA GLN A 483 38.11 24.10 -25.30
C GLN A 483 38.74 22.72 -25.09
N LYS A 484 38.90 22.27 -23.84
CA LYS A 484 39.41 20.92 -23.54
C LYS A 484 38.51 19.83 -24.10
N ILE A 485 37.19 19.96 -23.95
CA ILE A 485 36.20 19.04 -24.51
C ILE A 485 36.31 18.96 -26.03
N ARG A 486 36.37 20.11 -26.73
CA ARG A 486 36.55 20.16 -28.19
C ARG A 486 37.82 19.46 -28.66
N ARG A 487 38.93 19.65 -27.95
CA ARG A 487 40.21 18.98 -28.26
C ARG A 487 40.10 17.46 -28.10
N LEU A 488 39.48 17.00 -27.01
CA LEU A 488 39.36 15.56 -26.71
C LEU A 488 38.48 14.82 -27.72
N TYR A 489 37.32 15.38 -28.09
CA TYR A 489 36.49 14.79 -29.15
C TYR A 489 37.19 14.80 -30.53
N GLY A 490 38.12 15.72 -30.75
CA GLY A 490 38.90 15.79 -32.00
C GLY A 490 39.85 14.61 -32.23
N PHE A 491 40.20 13.84 -31.20
CA PHE A 491 41.09 12.67 -31.34
C PHE A 491 40.37 11.41 -31.81
N GLY A 492 39.05 11.29 -31.59
CA GLY A 492 38.22 10.19 -32.11
C GLY A 492 38.49 8.80 -31.51
N ASP A 493 39.16 8.71 -30.36
CA ASP A 493 39.37 7.47 -29.62
C ASP A 493 38.48 7.37 -28.36
N SER A 494 38.03 6.15 -28.06
CA SER A 494 37.07 5.88 -26.97
C SER A 494 37.53 6.37 -25.59
N ASN A 495 38.84 6.42 -25.32
CA ASN A 495 39.37 6.89 -24.03
C ASN A 495 39.34 8.44 -23.93
N SER A 496 39.61 9.14 -25.04
CA SER A 496 39.45 10.59 -25.09
C SER A 496 37.99 11.02 -25.01
N GLU A 497 37.07 10.23 -25.59
CA GLU A 497 35.62 10.46 -25.49
C GLU A 497 35.13 10.33 -24.04
N GLU A 498 35.50 9.26 -23.32
CA GLU A 498 35.15 9.10 -21.90
C GLU A 498 35.67 10.26 -21.03
N LYS A 499 36.88 10.75 -21.31
CA LYS A 499 37.43 11.93 -20.62
C LYS A 499 36.69 13.22 -20.99
N ALA A 500 36.29 13.38 -22.25
CA ALA A 500 35.49 14.52 -22.70
C ALA A 500 34.14 14.55 -22.00
N ASP A 501 33.50 13.39 -21.82
CA ASP A 501 32.23 13.25 -21.11
C ASP A 501 32.36 13.68 -19.63
N LEU A 502 33.44 13.27 -18.95
CA LEU A 502 33.73 13.71 -17.58
C LEU A 502 33.92 15.24 -17.50
N LEU A 503 34.61 15.85 -18.46
CA LEU A 503 34.76 17.31 -18.52
C LEU A 503 33.43 18.00 -18.85
N ALA A 504 32.58 17.42 -19.68
CA ALA A 504 31.24 17.95 -19.97
C ALA A 504 30.36 17.95 -18.72
N ILE A 505 30.48 16.95 -17.85
CA ILE A 505 29.81 16.93 -16.53
C ILE A 505 30.31 18.08 -15.65
N ARG A 506 31.63 18.29 -15.58
CA ARG A 506 32.23 19.42 -14.82
C ARG A 506 31.79 20.77 -15.37
N ARG A 507 31.73 20.92 -16.70
CA ARG A 507 31.26 22.17 -17.33
C ARG A 507 29.82 22.48 -16.96
N ARG A 508 28.92 21.48 -17.00
CA ARG A 508 27.52 21.66 -16.56
C ARG A 508 27.40 22.04 -15.09
N ALA A 509 28.33 21.60 -14.24
CA ALA A 509 28.32 21.97 -12.82
C ALA A 509 28.51 23.48 -12.60
N ILE A 510 29.20 24.19 -13.50
CA ILE A 510 29.37 25.65 -13.42
C ILE A 510 28.01 26.35 -13.50
N SER A 511 27.23 26.09 -14.55
CA SER A 511 25.88 26.66 -14.68
C SER A 511 24.93 26.17 -13.59
N GLU A 512 25.08 24.94 -13.11
CA GLU A 512 24.25 24.45 -12.01
C GLU A 512 24.51 25.19 -10.70
N ASN A 513 25.76 25.59 -10.44
CA ASN A 513 26.21 26.21 -9.19
C ASN A 513 26.45 27.72 -9.27
N ALA A 514 26.03 28.38 -10.35
CA ALA A 514 26.19 29.82 -10.55
C ALA A 514 25.91 30.60 -9.25
N SER A 515 26.89 31.38 -8.79
CA SER A 515 26.90 31.96 -7.45
C SER A 515 25.68 32.83 -7.15
N GLU A 516 25.18 33.58 -8.14
CA GLU A 516 24.01 34.44 -8.04
C GLU A 516 22.68 33.69 -7.79
N LYS A 517 22.63 32.37 -8.04
CA LYS A 517 21.42 31.57 -7.75
C LYS A 517 21.04 31.60 -6.28
N ILE A 518 22.04 31.59 -5.39
CA ILE A 518 21.80 31.55 -3.95
C ILE A 518 21.20 32.88 -3.47
N SER A 519 21.76 34.01 -3.92
CA SER A 519 21.25 35.34 -3.55
C SER A 519 19.87 35.61 -4.16
N SER A 520 19.66 35.21 -5.43
CA SER A 520 18.35 35.31 -6.10
C SER A 520 17.29 34.45 -5.39
N PHE A 521 17.63 33.21 -5.03
CA PHE A 521 16.77 32.35 -4.22
C PHE A 521 16.44 32.98 -2.87
N HIS A 522 17.43 33.53 -2.15
CA HIS A 522 17.20 34.16 -0.86
C HIS A 522 16.19 35.31 -0.96
N ASN A 523 16.37 36.20 -1.94
CA ASN A 523 15.48 37.35 -2.15
C ASN A 523 14.02 36.93 -2.43
N LEU A 524 13.83 35.91 -3.28
CA LEU A 524 12.50 35.39 -3.62
C LEU A 524 11.85 34.65 -2.45
N PHE A 525 12.63 33.81 -1.78
CA PHE A 525 12.15 32.99 -0.67
C PHE A 525 11.78 33.84 0.55
N LYS A 526 12.47 34.96 0.77
CA LYS A 526 12.17 35.92 1.84
C LYS A 526 10.79 36.57 1.68
N VAL A 527 10.39 36.89 0.45
CA VAL A 527 9.08 37.53 0.17
C VAL A 527 7.94 36.52 0.03
N GLN A 528 8.23 35.22 -0.03
CA GLN A 528 7.22 34.17 -0.08
C GLN A 528 6.42 34.12 1.23
N LYS A 529 5.13 34.45 1.15
CA LYS A 529 4.22 34.47 2.31
C LYS A 529 4.00 33.08 2.93
N GLN A 530 3.72 32.08 2.10
CA GLN A 530 3.43 30.71 2.55
C GLN A 530 4.60 29.79 2.21
N LYS A 531 5.40 29.42 3.22
CA LYS A 531 6.61 28.59 3.06
C LYS A 531 6.33 27.08 3.14
N GLU A 532 5.16 26.68 3.63
CA GLU A 532 4.72 25.27 3.73
C GLU A 532 4.67 24.59 2.36
N TYR A 533 4.86 23.26 2.35
CA TYR A 533 4.84 22.44 1.15
C TYR A 533 5.81 22.92 0.05
N THR A 534 6.95 23.50 0.44
CA THR A 534 7.96 23.98 -0.51
C THR A 534 9.04 22.94 -0.72
N LEU A 535 9.43 22.76 -1.98
CA LEU A 535 10.54 21.90 -2.37
C LEU A 535 11.61 22.69 -3.12
N VAL A 536 12.87 22.52 -2.72
CA VAL A 536 14.02 23.11 -3.41
C VAL A 536 14.86 22.00 -4.05
N PHE A 537 14.94 22.03 -5.37
CA PHE A 537 15.80 21.13 -6.15
C PHE A 537 17.19 21.74 -6.30
N CYS A 538 18.16 21.15 -5.61
CA CYS A 538 19.58 21.47 -5.69
C CYS A 538 20.30 20.47 -6.63
N THR A 539 21.54 20.76 -6.99
CA THR A 539 22.39 19.81 -7.72
C THR A 539 22.96 18.76 -6.77
N ASP A 540 23.22 17.58 -7.31
CA ASP A 540 23.94 16.53 -6.61
C ASP A 540 25.44 16.50 -6.91
N LYS A 541 25.87 17.23 -7.94
CA LYS A 541 27.28 17.29 -8.38
C LYS A 541 28.15 18.05 -7.41
N ASP A 542 27.56 18.96 -6.65
CA ASP A 542 28.23 19.76 -5.65
C ASP A 542 27.44 19.73 -4.33
N LYS A 543 28.17 19.57 -3.22
CA LYS A 543 27.57 19.61 -1.89
C LYS A 543 27.31 21.04 -1.42
N ASP A 544 28.08 22.00 -1.92
CA ASP A 544 28.09 23.36 -1.41
C ASP A 544 26.79 24.09 -1.74
N GLN A 545 26.19 23.89 -2.91
CA GLN A 545 24.88 24.48 -3.22
C GLN A 545 23.80 24.07 -2.21
N LEU A 546 23.71 22.78 -1.86
CA LEU A 546 22.73 22.33 -0.86
C LEU A 546 23.01 22.94 0.51
N ILE A 547 24.28 23.05 0.89
CA ILE A 547 24.70 23.65 2.16
C ILE A 547 24.31 25.13 2.19
N SER A 548 24.60 25.89 1.14
CA SER A 548 24.26 27.31 1.02
C SER A 548 22.75 27.55 1.04
N ILE A 549 21.96 26.75 0.31
CA ILE A 549 20.49 26.82 0.38
C ILE A 549 19.99 26.52 1.81
N ASN A 550 20.53 25.49 2.44
CA ASN A 550 20.18 25.14 3.81
C ASN A 550 20.55 26.27 4.81
N GLN A 551 21.67 26.99 4.60
CA GLN A 551 22.05 28.15 5.39
C GLN A 551 21.05 29.31 5.22
N VAL A 552 20.60 29.57 3.98
CA VAL A 552 19.55 30.55 3.70
C VAL A 552 18.27 30.19 4.48
N LEU A 553 17.83 28.92 4.41
CA LEU A 553 16.65 28.45 5.13
C LEU A 553 16.78 28.59 6.66
N ARG A 554 17.98 28.35 7.21
CA ARG A 554 18.28 28.59 8.65
C ARG A 554 18.18 30.07 9.00
N SER A 555 18.74 30.95 8.18
CA SER A 555 18.72 32.41 8.43
C SER A 555 17.30 32.98 8.42
N GLU A 556 16.42 32.38 7.62
CA GLU A 556 15.00 32.72 7.52
C GLU A 556 14.13 32.02 8.59
N ASN A 557 14.75 31.33 9.56
CA ASN A 557 14.14 30.60 10.66
C ASN A 557 13.04 29.61 10.21
N VAL A 558 13.33 28.84 9.16
CA VAL A 558 12.39 27.88 8.57
C VAL A 558 12.68 26.46 9.01
N ARG A 559 11.62 25.69 9.29
CA ARG A 559 11.74 24.26 9.56
C ARG A 559 11.93 23.50 8.26
N TYR A 560 13.13 22.97 8.02
CA TYR A 560 13.45 22.26 6.78
C TYR A 560 14.20 20.95 7.05
N ARG A 561 14.17 20.05 6.07
CA ARG A 561 14.97 18.83 6.08
C ARG A 561 15.54 18.53 4.70
N GLN A 562 16.77 18.05 4.67
CA GLN A 562 17.37 17.57 3.42
C GLN A 562 16.98 16.11 3.17
N VAL A 563 16.72 15.78 1.92
CA VAL A 563 16.40 14.44 1.44
C VAL A 563 17.48 14.04 0.44
N THR A 564 18.51 13.34 0.93
CA THR A 564 19.57 12.75 0.11
C THR A 564 19.58 11.24 0.22
N SER A 565 20.36 10.57 -0.63
CA SER A 565 20.37 9.11 -0.72
C SER A 565 20.72 8.46 0.62
N ALA A 566 21.56 9.12 1.42
CA ALA A 566 21.96 8.67 2.75
C ALA A 566 20.77 8.63 3.72
N GLU A 567 19.95 9.68 3.78
CA GLU A 567 18.77 9.73 4.66
C GLU A 567 17.69 8.74 4.20
N THR A 568 17.54 8.54 2.88
CA THR A 568 16.55 7.59 2.35
C THR A 568 16.91 6.12 2.47
N CYS A 569 18.14 5.80 2.88
CA CYS A 569 18.51 4.43 3.24
C CYS A 569 17.82 3.98 4.55
N ASP A 570 17.50 4.90 5.45
CA ASP A 570 16.76 4.61 6.68
C ASP A 570 15.25 4.77 6.46
N LYS A 571 14.55 3.63 6.41
CA LYS A 571 13.09 3.59 6.22
C LYS A 571 12.32 4.32 7.33
N LYS A 572 12.79 4.29 8.58
CA LYS A 572 12.11 4.96 9.71
C LYS A 572 12.24 6.47 9.57
N LEU A 573 13.46 6.94 9.34
CA LEU A 573 13.74 8.35 9.10
C LEU A 573 12.98 8.89 7.89
N THR A 574 12.94 8.13 6.81
CA THR A 574 12.19 8.47 5.58
C THR A 574 10.71 8.65 5.86
N SER A 575 10.09 7.71 6.60
CA SER A 575 8.68 7.81 6.98
C SER A 575 8.43 9.05 7.82
N GLN A 576 9.27 9.29 8.83
CA GLN A 576 9.17 10.49 9.68
C GLN A 576 9.25 11.78 8.87
N ILE A 577 10.21 11.92 7.95
CA ILE A 577 10.32 13.11 7.10
C ILE A 577 9.04 13.35 6.28
N ILE A 578 8.44 12.29 5.75
CA ILE A 578 7.19 12.38 4.96
C ILE A 578 6.03 12.79 5.87
N ASP A 579 5.93 12.20 7.06
CA ASP A 579 4.86 12.47 8.02
C ASP A 579 4.97 13.90 8.57
N ASP A 580 6.15 14.31 9.03
CA ASP A 580 6.44 15.65 9.55
C ASP A 580 6.14 16.72 8.49
N PHE A 581 6.49 16.47 7.22
CA PHE A 581 6.21 17.40 6.13
C PHE A 581 4.73 17.44 5.75
N SER A 582 4.04 16.29 5.73
CA SER A 582 2.60 16.23 5.45
C SER A 582 1.79 16.96 6.53
N ASN A 583 2.21 16.84 7.79
CA ASN A 583 1.61 17.47 8.97
C ASN A 583 2.05 18.93 9.20
N LYS A 584 2.83 19.53 8.29
CA LYS A 584 3.36 20.92 8.37
C LYS A 584 4.34 21.18 9.51
N GLU A 585 4.85 20.14 10.17
CA GLU A 585 5.95 20.26 11.10
C GLU A 585 7.24 20.64 10.36
N LEU A 586 7.42 20.14 9.14
CA LEU A 586 8.39 20.66 8.19
C LEU A 586 7.70 21.55 7.15
N GLN A 587 8.30 22.68 6.83
CA GLN A 587 7.80 23.60 5.82
C GLN A 587 8.48 23.38 4.46
N VAL A 588 9.77 23.05 4.49
CA VAL A 588 10.60 22.97 3.28
C VAL A 588 11.37 21.65 3.23
N LEU A 589 11.40 21.03 2.05
CA LEU A 589 12.34 19.95 1.74
C LEU A 589 13.39 20.45 0.76
N THR A 590 14.64 20.03 0.96
CA THR A 590 15.73 20.26 0.00
C THR A 590 16.19 18.91 -0.55
N SER A 591 16.37 18.79 -1.87
CA SER A 591 16.78 17.52 -2.47
C SER A 591 17.75 17.69 -3.63
N LYS A 592 18.60 16.69 -3.83
CA LYS A 592 19.63 16.63 -4.88
C LYS A 592 19.22 15.78 -6.10
N ARG A 593 18.72 14.57 -5.82
CA ARG A 593 18.32 13.55 -6.83
C ARG A 593 17.22 12.59 -6.35
N VAL A 594 16.95 12.52 -5.06
CA VAL A 594 16.21 11.37 -4.48
C VAL A 594 14.72 11.42 -4.77
N LEU A 595 14.25 12.58 -5.19
CA LEU A 595 12.89 12.76 -5.66
C LEU A 595 12.69 12.24 -7.09
N ASP A 596 13.76 11.86 -7.79
CA ASP A 596 13.68 11.36 -9.17
C ASP A 596 13.21 9.90 -9.21
N GLU A 597 13.64 9.06 -8.26
CA GLU A 597 13.42 7.60 -8.29
C GLU A 597 13.14 7.02 -6.89
N GLY A 598 11.97 6.41 -6.69
CA GLY A 598 11.69 5.57 -5.51
C GLY A 598 11.23 6.23 -4.21
N PHE A 599 11.20 7.56 -4.12
CA PHE A 599 10.61 8.27 -2.99
C PHE A 599 9.20 8.78 -3.35
N ASN A 600 8.22 8.47 -2.50
CA ASN A 600 6.88 9.05 -2.65
C ASN A 600 6.94 10.49 -2.15
N ILE A 601 6.96 11.46 -3.09
CA ILE A 601 7.03 12.86 -2.71
C ILE A 601 5.71 13.24 -2.02
N PRO A 602 5.75 13.79 -0.80
CA PRO A 602 4.57 14.36 -0.18
C PRO A 602 4.03 15.55 -1.01
N PRO A 603 2.81 16.03 -0.75
CA PRO A 603 2.23 17.13 -1.52
C PRO A 603 3.13 18.37 -1.54
N ILE A 604 3.54 18.79 -2.73
CA ILE A 604 4.33 20.01 -2.96
C ILE A 604 3.42 21.09 -3.53
N GLN A 605 3.43 22.29 -2.98
CA GLN A 605 2.71 23.45 -3.51
C GLN A 605 3.64 24.36 -4.33
N THR A 606 4.85 24.62 -3.81
CA THR A 606 5.84 25.50 -4.44
C THR A 606 7.13 24.74 -4.68
N ALA A 607 7.69 24.82 -5.88
CA ALA A 607 8.97 24.23 -6.23
C ALA A 607 9.96 25.29 -6.73
N TYR A 608 11.18 25.25 -6.21
CA TYR A 608 12.33 26.03 -6.69
C TYR A 608 13.29 25.11 -7.41
N ILE A 609 13.52 25.35 -8.70
CA ILE A 609 14.46 24.62 -9.55
C ILE A 609 15.76 25.41 -9.61
N VAL A 610 16.62 25.22 -8.60
CA VAL A 610 17.92 25.92 -8.51
C VAL A 610 18.95 25.25 -9.41
N SER A 611 18.90 23.92 -9.54
CA SER A 611 19.78 23.19 -10.46
C SER A 611 19.25 23.20 -11.90
N SER A 612 20.05 23.73 -12.82
CA SER A 612 19.79 23.67 -14.27
C SER A 612 20.19 22.30 -14.81
N ASN A 613 19.23 21.38 -14.99
CA ASN A 613 19.51 20.10 -15.65
C ASN A 613 19.00 20.11 -17.10
N GLY A 614 19.91 19.90 -18.05
CA GLY A 614 19.60 19.97 -19.49
C GLY A 614 18.87 18.75 -20.06
N VAL A 615 18.59 17.71 -19.27
CA VAL A 615 17.93 16.49 -19.77
C VAL A 615 16.41 16.60 -19.65
N GLU A 616 15.73 16.75 -20.80
CA GLU A 616 14.27 16.93 -20.93
C GLU A 616 13.44 16.04 -20.01
N ARG A 617 13.69 14.75 -20.16
CA ARG A 617 13.03 13.70 -19.39
C ARG A 617 13.09 13.92 -17.88
N GLN A 618 14.25 14.28 -17.35
CA GLN A 618 14.46 14.30 -15.90
C GLN A 618 13.63 15.41 -15.25
N TRP A 619 13.53 16.58 -15.88
CA TRP A 619 12.68 17.64 -15.34
C TRP A 619 11.19 17.40 -15.59
N LEU A 620 10.76 16.79 -16.69
CA LEU A 620 9.36 16.38 -16.86
C LEU A 620 8.93 15.35 -15.80
N GLN A 621 9.82 14.42 -15.43
CA GLN A 621 9.56 13.47 -14.35
C GLN A 621 9.44 14.18 -12.99
N ARG A 622 10.36 15.11 -12.67
CA ARG A 622 10.30 15.95 -11.46
C ARG A 622 9.02 16.77 -11.42
N LEU A 623 8.69 17.42 -12.53
CA LEU A 623 7.48 18.21 -12.72
C LEU A 623 6.25 17.36 -12.43
N GLY A 624 6.10 16.19 -13.06
CA GLY A 624 4.97 15.29 -12.82
C GLY A 624 4.80 14.87 -11.35
N ARG A 625 5.88 14.79 -10.57
CA ARG A 625 5.79 14.53 -9.13
C ARG A 625 5.36 15.76 -8.33
N VAL A 626 5.84 16.95 -8.70
CA VAL A 626 5.39 18.21 -8.11
C VAL A 626 3.90 18.44 -8.40
N LEU A 627 3.42 18.13 -9.62
CA LEU A 627 2.04 18.40 -10.05
C LEU A 627 1.00 17.38 -9.56
N ARG A 628 1.37 16.43 -8.69
CA ARG A 628 0.39 15.47 -8.15
C ARG A 628 -0.71 16.19 -7.37
N LYS A 629 -1.92 15.64 -7.47
CA LYS A 629 -3.05 16.02 -6.62
C LYS A 629 -2.83 15.55 -5.20
N SER A 630 -3.50 16.22 -4.27
CA SER A 630 -3.51 15.82 -2.88
C SER A 630 -4.83 16.24 -2.25
N GLU A 631 -5.62 15.25 -1.85
CA GLU A 631 -6.88 15.46 -1.14
C GLU A 631 -6.63 16.07 0.24
N GLN A 632 -5.57 15.63 0.93
CA GLN A 632 -5.17 16.14 2.24
C GLN A 632 -4.91 17.66 2.25
N THR A 633 -4.26 18.19 1.21
CA THR A 633 -3.97 19.63 1.11
C THR A 633 -4.98 20.40 0.26
N GLY A 634 -5.92 19.71 -0.39
CA GLY A 634 -6.87 20.32 -1.33
C GLY A 634 -6.19 21.00 -2.51
N LYS A 635 -4.99 20.55 -2.89
CA LYS A 635 -4.16 21.24 -3.88
C LYS A 635 -4.82 21.26 -5.27
N THR A 636 -5.01 22.45 -5.81
CA THR A 636 -5.60 22.68 -7.14
C THR A 636 -4.63 23.30 -8.15
N GLU A 637 -3.53 23.90 -7.70
CA GLU A 637 -2.52 24.55 -8.53
C GLU A 637 -1.12 24.42 -7.89
N ALA A 638 -0.06 24.40 -8.68
CA ALA A 638 1.33 24.44 -8.21
C ALA A 638 2.06 25.72 -8.67
N ILE A 639 3.12 26.11 -7.98
CA ILE A 639 3.96 27.25 -8.33
C ILE A 639 5.39 26.76 -8.55
N ILE A 640 6.00 27.14 -9.67
CA ILE A 640 7.35 26.74 -10.05
C ILE A 640 8.20 27.98 -10.32
N HIS A 641 9.30 28.08 -9.59
CA HIS A 641 10.34 29.08 -9.78
C HIS A 641 11.56 28.40 -10.40
N ASP A 642 12.03 28.90 -11.53
CA ASP A 642 13.17 28.32 -12.26
C ASP A 642 14.26 29.37 -12.46
N PHE A 643 15.50 29.01 -12.13
CA PHE A 643 16.65 29.89 -12.21
C PHE A 643 17.45 29.59 -13.47
N ILE A 644 17.63 30.62 -14.31
CA ILE A 644 18.18 30.48 -15.64
C ILE A 644 19.43 31.31 -15.77
N VAL A 645 20.50 30.62 -16.15
CA VAL A 645 21.83 31.18 -16.23
C VAL A 645 22.01 31.88 -17.56
N ILE A 646 22.48 33.12 -17.51
CA ILE A 646 22.79 33.96 -18.66
C ILE A 646 24.25 34.42 -18.51
N PRO A 647 25.13 34.21 -19.49
CA PRO A 647 26.48 34.74 -19.43
C PRO A 647 26.44 36.25 -19.71
N PRO A 648 27.29 37.05 -19.05
CA PRO A 648 27.31 38.50 -19.22
C PRO A 648 27.73 38.95 -20.63
N ASN A 649 28.54 38.14 -21.34
CA ASN A 649 28.94 38.42 -22.73
C ASN A 649 28.97 37.12 -23.56
N ILE A 650 28.03 36.97 -24.50
CA ILE A 650 27.90 35.78 -25.36
C ILE A 650 28.91 35.77 -26.50
N GLU A 651 29.35 36.95 -26.97
CA GLU A 651 30.25 37.06 -28.12
C GLU A 651 31.65 36.52 -27.83
N GLN A 652 32.01 36.37 -26.56
CA GLN A 652 33.32 35.93 -26.11
C GLN A 652 33.68 34.50 -26.57
N ASP A 653 32.73 33.56 -26.59
CA ASP A 653 32.96 32.20 -27.11
C ASP A 653 31.66 31.51 -27.53
N LYS A 654 31.69 30.80 -28.68
CA LYS A 654 30.54 30.09 -29.24
C LYS A 654 29.93 29.04 -28.30
N SER A 655 30.68 28.50 -27.35
CA SER A 655 30.16 27.53 -26.37
C SER A 655 29.14 28.14 -25.40
N LEU A 656 29.18 29.46 -25.17
CA LEU A 656 28.20 30.17 -24.34
C LEU A 656 26.81 30.19 -24.99
N ARG A 657 26.73 30.25 -26.33
CA ARG A 657 25.47 30.06 -27.07
C ARG A 657 24.84 28.69 -26.83
N THR A 658 25.66 27.67 -26.52
CA THR A 658 25.14 26.32 -26.24
C THR A 658 24.44 26.26 -24.89
N LEU A 659 24.91 27.04 -23.91
CA LEU A 659 24.25 27.21 -22.61
C LEU A 659 22.88 27.87 -22.79
N ILE A 660 22.84 29.02 -23.50
CA ILE A 660 21.58 29.74 -23.77
C ILE A 660 20.58 28.87 -24.53
N ASN A 661 21.01 28.14 -25.56
CA ASN A 661 20.11 27.28 -26.33
C ASN A 661 19.46 26.17 -25.47
N ASN A 662 20.23 25.57 -24.55
CA ASN A 662 19.68 24.55 -23.65
C ASN A 662 18.69 25.15 -22.64
N GLU A 663 18.99 26.34 -22.12
CA GLU A 663 18.09 27.07 -21.23
C GLU A 663 16.81 27.51 -21.94
N LEU A 664 16.92 28.04 -23.16
CA LEU A 664 15.79 28.46 -24.00
C LEU A 664 14.83 27.30 -24.28
N LYS A 665 15.34 26.12 -24.67
CA LYS A 665 14.52 24.91 -24.89
C LYS A 665 13.71 24.54 -23.65
N ARG A 666 14.33 24.61 -22.47
CA ARG A 666 13.68 24.33 -21.19
C ARG A 666 12.58 25.36 -20.90
N VAL A 667 12.86 26.65 -21.05
CA VAL A 667 11.88 27.74 -20.81
C VAL A 667 10.67 27.60 -21.71
N ILE A 668 10.88 27.42 -23.01
CA ILE A 668 9.80 27.29 -23.99
C ILE A 668 8.88 26.15 -23.55
N ARG A 669 9.47 24.99 -23.25
CA ARG A 669 8.67 23.81 -22.92
C ARG A 669 7.92 23.92 -21.59
N PHE A 670 8.52 24.51 -20.54
CA PHE A 670 7.78 24.81 -19.32
C PHE A 670 6.71 25.87 -19.52
N SER A 671 6.98 26.87 -20.36
CA SER A 671 6.03 27.93 -20.69
C SER A 671 4.77 27.36 -21.36
N GLU A 672 4.96 26.52 -22.39
CA GLU A 672 3.88 25.83 -23.11
C GLU A 672 2.96 25.03 -22.17
N LEU A 673 3.52 24.41 -21.14
CA LEU A 673 2.80 23.61 -20.16
C LEU A 673 2.13 24.43 -19.04
N SER A 674 2.58 25.67 -18.85
CA SER A 674 2.17 26.52 -17.73
C SER A 674 0.91 27.32 -18.05
N LYS A 675 0.12 27.62 -17.02
CA LYS A 675 -1.12 28.40 -17.17
C LYS A 675 -0.85 29.87 -17.50
N ASN A 676 0.28 30.42 -17.06
CA ASN A 676 0.67 31.81 -17.27
C ASN A 676 1.67 32.01 -18.41
N GLY A 677 1.93 30.97 -19.22
CA GLY A 677 2.92 31.03 -20.30
C GLY A 677 2.67 32.16 -21.29
N SER A 678 1.40 32.49 -21.57
CA SER A 678 1.01 33.53 -22.55
C SER A 678 0.72 34.92 -21.96
N GLY A 679 0.89 35.14 -20.65
CA GLY A 679 0.54 36.41 -19.99
C GLY A 679 1.72 37.38 -19.86
N ASP A 680 1.45 38.67 -19.58
CA ASP A 680 2.47 39.73 -19.38
C ASP A 680 3.43 39.45 -18.21
N ASN A 681 2.98 38.69 -17.21
CA ASN A 681 3.80 38.18 -16.09
C ASN A 681 4.37 36.77 -16.36
N GLY A 682 4.33 36.31 -17.61
CA GLY A 682 4.81 35.01 -18.07
C GLY A 682 6.28 35.03 -18.49
N SER A 683 6.75 33.93 -19.06
CA SER A 683 8.14 33.78 -19.52
C SER A 683 8.41 34.32 -20.92
N LEU A 684 7.41 34.86 -21.63
CA LEU A 684 7.54 35.38 -23.01
C LEU A 684 8.64 36.41 -23.17
N LYS A 685 8.73 37.39 -22.27
CA LYS A 685 9.78 38.42 -22.31
C LYS A 685 11.18 37.81 -22.24
N ILE A 686 11.34 36.76 -21.44
CA ILE A 686 12.63 36.06 -21.27
C ILE A 686 12.90 35.17 -22.48
N ILE A 687 11.89 34.54 -23.07
CA ILE A 687 12.03 33.78 -24.33
C ILE A 687 12.52 34.70 -25.45
N GLN A 688 11.91 35.88 -25.61
CA GLN A 688 12.35 36.89 -26.58
C GLN A 688 13.80 37.29 -26.34
N GLU A 689 14.14 37.70 -25.11
CA GLU A 689 15.49 38.10 -24.74
C GLU A 689 16.54 36.99 -24.99
N LEU A 690 16.23 35.73 -24.65
CA LEU A 690 17.12 34.60 -24.92
C LEU A 690 17.23 34.27 -26.42
N THR A 691 16.20 34.56 -27.22
CA THR A 691 16.20 34.39 -28.67
C THR A 691 17.06 35.49 -29.32
N ASP A 692 16.86 36.74 -28.91
CA ASP A 692 17.65 37.90 -29.37
C ASP A 692 19.15 37.74 -29.05
N LEU A 693 19.48 37.05 -27.96
CA LEU A 693 20.86 36.73 -27.58
C LEU A 693 21.52 35.64 -28.45
N LEU A 694 20.73 34.86 -29.20
CA LEU A 694 21.21 33.79 -30.08
C LEU A 694 21.32 34.21 -31.56
N GLU A 695 20.47 35.15 -31.98
CA GLU A 695 20.57 35.85 -33.26
C GLU A 695 21.86 36.68 -33.33
#